data_AF-A0A2A9G5C7-F1
#
_entry.id   AF-A0A2A9G5C7-F1
#
_cell.length_a   1.000
_cell.length_b   1.000
_cell.length_c   1.000
_cell.angle_alpha   90.00
_cell.angle_beta   90.00
_cell.angle_gamma   90.00
#
_symmetry.space_group_name_H-M   'P 1'
#
loop_
_entity.id
_entity.type
_entity.pdbx_description
1 polymer ?
#
loop_
_entity_poly.entity_id
_entity_poly.type
_entity_poly.pdbx_seq_one_letter_code
_entity_poly.pdbx_strand_id
1 'polypeptide(L)'
;MTADEKILIKAPRSHKDGHLFEVHESSADWVEQYQYFKGVTKSILELLNLISLRGFSSKDGLVSTTEIVAATDGQLTRAALQQRLRAAVNIGLFTQTPVRFEEGLAGKSMLHKFVNPNQLISVLGATSLVTDKVRQNEKQKRSKALAQTQVNKRLLNEHGLNTPPTMKDEAEQFIVSPTNWAGIIDQALAPPRTRKSYQKSMVSISGTKAVIETRSSKNIMTVDDLMTLFALFTLTVQYHDHHKDQYHLDAAHVPNKTPLYITDILSLRGKKDSGPARDSIRDSIDRIEFTDFQLHELTGRWLSENMPEGFKSDRFRFLARTITASEEAPVEGSDGEIRIKPNLYILVWEPSFYEELLTRDYFFLFPPEILKQHTLVFQMYSFFRSRMVRRHTDSMLLSELNQKLARNIEWRRFSMDLIRELKRLSDGKGTDDFFVVNLWGYHLTIETMIENDKVMDYQIDIKCDVEEVLRYSRARTTNAGKRNMAPTLPNPLRNEMVTRQQLEELSGIIDGEFEPIQRKAPSPRGNLGRRVKQRKHLVEINADEITITLSKYTSPEALERSITALSAMTGHTYASIKEECSEYIEKLDWLRVEDHPVPYETLSKTVELFNTHNDIKHLTIERLIAGLAVRRKVCRQIFDGHMNEMVFRALDEMAI
;
A
#
# COMPACT_ATOMS: atom_id res chain seq x y z
N MET A 1 -27.53 7.47 33.49
CA MET A 1 -28.71 8.35 33.58
C MET A 1 -29.92 7.58 33.08
N THR A 2 -31.07 7.90 33.65
CA THR A 2 -32.35 7.18 33.68
C THR A 2 -33.11 7.14 32.34
N ALA A 3 -34.02 6.16 32.22
CA ALA A 3 -35.04 5.92 31.18
C ALA A 3 -35.22 7.00 30.08
N ASP A 4 -35.15 6.58 28.80
CA ASP A 4 -35.44 7.38 27.59
C ASP A 4 -36.64 8.34 27.76
N GLU A 5 -36.37 9.62 28.05
CA GLU A 5 -37.37 10.68 28.13
C GLU A 5 -37.96 10.92 26.73
N LYS A 6 -39.19 10.43 26.50
CA LYS A 6 -39.94 10.71 25.27
C LYS A 6 -40.58 12.09 25.36
N ILE A 7 -40.27 12.95 24.38
CA ILE A 7 -40.84 14.30 24.29
C ILE A 7 -42.31 14.23 23.87
N LEU A 8 -43.19 14.95 24.57
CA LEU A 8 -44.61 15.07 24.23
C LEU A 8 -44.83 16.09 23.11
N ILE A 9 -45.46 15.66 22.01
CA ILE A 9 -45.88 16.52 20.88
C ILE A 9 -47.39 16.76 20.98
N LYS A 10 -47.79 18.03 20.99
CA LYS A 10 -49.19 18.46 21.15
C LYS A 10 -50.01 18.30 19.86
N ALA A 11 -51.33 18.21 20.00
CA ALA A 11 -52.26 18.29 18.88
C ALA A 11 -52.11 19.64 18.12
N PRO A 12 -52.27 19.67 16.78
CA PRO A 12 -52.90 18.67 15.91
C PRO A 12 -51.94 17.62 15.30
N ARG A 13 -50.66 17.58 15.72
CA ARG A 13 -49.67 16.65 15.12
C ARG A 13 -49.91 15.21 15.54
N SER A 14 -49.68 14.28 14.61
CA SER A 14 -49.84 12.84 14.83
C SER A 14 -48.71 12.03 14.18
N HIS A 15 -48.61 10.74 14.51
CA HIS A 15 -47.64 9.83 13.88
C HIS A 15 -47.77 9.74 12.34
N LYS A 16 -48.93 10.12 11.78
CA LYS A 16 -49.14 10.14 10.32
C LYS A 16 -48.27 11.18 9.62
N ASP A 17 -47.82 12.21 10.35
CA ASP A 17 -46.97 13.29 9.86
C ASP A 17 -45.50 12.84 9.67
N GLY A 18 -45.15 11.67 10.20
CA GLY A 18 -43.85 11.04 10.06
C GLY A 18 -42.82 11.60 11.02
N HIS A 19 -41.58 11.80 10.56
CA HIS A 19 -40.52 12.41 11.37
C HIS A 19 -40.75 13.93 11.52
N LEU A 20 -40.28 14.48 12.64
CA LEU A 20 -40.42 15.89 12.99
C LEU A 20 -39.05 16.54 13.05
N PHE A 21 -38.96 17.80 12.63
CA PHE A 21 -37.74 18.61 12.68
C PHE A 21 -38.01 19.83 13.55
N GLU A 22 -37.17 20.06 14.55
CA GLU A 22 -37.20 21.28 15.35
C GLU A 22 -36.38 22.35 14.64
N VAL A 23 -37.03 23.47 14.30
CA VAL A 23 -36.38 24.56 13.58
C VAL A 23 -36.24 25.75 14.53
N HIS A 24 -35.00 26.21 14.68
CA HIS A 24 -34.67 27.43 15.42
C HIS A 24 -34.24 28.52 14.41
N GLU A 25 -34.34 29.80 14.76
CA GLU A 25 -33.92 30.89 13.85
C GLU A 25 -32.44 30.76 13.45
N SER A 26 -31.59 30.31 14.37
CA SER A 26 -30.17 30.02 14.13
C SER A 26 -29.91 28.79 13.24
N SER A 27 -30.93 27.96 12.96
CA SER A 27 -30.76 26.79 12.10
C SER A 27 -30.45 27.19 10.66
N ALA A 28 -30.98 28.32 10.17
CA ALA A 28 -30.71 28.81 8.81
C ALA A 28 -29.23 29.18 8.63
N ASP A 29 -28.65 29.90 9.58
CA ASP A 29 -27.22 30.28 9.58
C ASP A 29 -26.30 29.05 9.64
N TRP A 30 -26.73 28.00 10.34
CA TRP A 30 -25.98 26.75 10.42
C TRP A 30 -25.99 25.96 9.11
N VAL A 31 -27.04 26.07 8.27
CA VAL A 31 -27.07 25.38 6.97
C VAL A 31 -25.95 25.85 6.06
N GLU A 32 -25.66 27.15 6.06
CA GLU A 32 -24.52 27.70 5.31
C GLU A 32 -23.18 27.19 5.82
N GLN A 33 -23.06 26.90 7.11
CA GLN A 33 -21.84 26.36 7.69
C GLN A 33 -21.69 24.85 7.44
N TYR A 34 -22.79 24.10 7.39
CA TYR A 34 -22.74 22.65 7.15
C TYR A 34 -22.17 22.29 5.77
N GLN A 35 -22.24 23.19 4.78
CA GLN A 35 -21.72 22.93 3.43
C GLN A 35 -20.20 22.66 3.40
N TYR A 36 -19.49 23.11 4.44
CA TYR A 36 -18.06 22.91 4.59
C TYR A 36 -17.71 21.56 5.20
N PHE A 37 -18.67 20.78 5.72
CA PHE A 37 -18.38 19.48 6.31
C PHE A 37 -18.33 18.36 5.25
N LYS A 38 -17.35 17.46 5.42
CA LYS A 38 -17.12 16.31 4.55
C LYS A 38 -18.32 15.37 4.58
N GLY A 39 -18.81 15.01 3.40
CA GLY A 39 -20.00 14.14 3.25
C GLY A 39 -21.32 14.90 3.06
N VAL A 40 -21.35 16.23 3.26
CA VAL A 40 -22.54 17.03 2.98
C VAL A 40 -22.68 17.25 1.46
N THR A 41 -23.63 16.55 0.87
CA THR A 41 -23.94 16.62 -0.57
C THR A 41 -24.96 17.72 -0.86
N LYS A 42 -25.06 18.13 -2.13
CA LYS A 42 -26.09 19.09 -2.59
C LYS A 42 -27.52 18.65 -2.24
N SER A 43 -27.79 17.34 -2.27
CA SER A 43 -29.11 16.80 -1.94
C SER A 43 -29.44 16.87 -0.44
N ILE A 44 -28.43 16.84 0.43
CA ILE A 44 -28.59 17.07 1.86
C ILE A 44 -28.85 18.56 2.11
N LEU A 45 -28.07 19.46 1.50
CA LEU A 45 -28.29 20.91 1.61
C LEU A 45 -29.70 21.33 1.15
N GLU A 46 -30.18 20.75 0.05
CA GLU A 46 -31.55 20.95 -0.42
C GLU A 46 -32.59 20.56 0.65
N LEU A 47 -32.41 19.42 1.33
CA LEU A 47 -33.28 18.99 2.41
C LEU A 47 -33.24 19.98 3.60
N LEU A 48 -32.05 20.43 4.02
CA LEU A 48 -31.91 21.35 5.15
C LEU A 48 -32.51 22.73 4.84
N ASN A 49 -32.35 23.21 3.60
CA ASN A 49 -32.96 24.45 3.14
C ASN A 49 -34.48 24.35 3.11
N LEU A 50 -35.04 23.22 2.64
CA LEU A 50 -36.49 22.98 2.66
C LEU A 50 -37.06 22.94 4.08
N ILE A 51 -36.35 22.30 5.01
CA ILE A 51 -36.73 22.27 6.43
C ILE A 51 -36.71 23.68 7.01
N SER A 52 -35.64 24.45 6.76
CA SER A 52 -35.48 25.80 7.29
C SER A 52 -36.53 26.76 6.72
N LEU A 53 -36.76 26.71 5.40
CA LEU A 53 -37.76 27.53 4.72
C LEU A 53 -39.18 27.27 5.25
N ARG A 54 -39.52 26.00 5.51
CA ARG A 54 -40.82 25.64 6.10
C ARG A 54 -40.91 25.97 7.59
N GLY A 55 -39.78 25.95 8.29
CA GLY A 55 -39.69 26.38 9.68
C GLY A 55 -40.15 27.81 9.90
N PHE A 56 -39.82 28.74 8.98
CA PHE A 56 -40.32 30.12 9.05
C PHE A 56 -41.85 30.24 8.97
N SER A 57 -42.52 29.27 8.33
CA SER A 57 -43.98 29.22 8.23
C SER A 57 -44.65 28.38 9.33
N SER A 58 -43.86 27.76 10.22
CA SER A 58 -44.38 26.89 11.27
C SER A 58 -44.91 27.69 12.45
N LYS A 59 -46.07 27.28 12.98
CA LYS A 59 -46.71 27.92 14.15
C LYS A 59 -46.24 27.36 15.49
N ASP A 60 -45.64 26.17 15.49
CA ASP A 60 -45.24 25.43 16.70
C ASP A 60 -43.74 25.09 16.71
N GLY A 61 -42.96 25.70 15.81
CA GLY A 61 -41.51 25.50 15.71
C GLY A 61 -41.10 24.13 15.18
N LEU A 62 -42.06 23.32 14.71
CA LEU A 62 -41.82 21.98 14.18
C LEU A 62 -42.15 21.93 12.68
N VAL A 63 -41.43 21.10 11.94
CA VAL A 63 -41.73 20.80 10.53
C VAL A 63 -41.84 19.29 10.37
N SER A 64 -42.88 18.82 9.69
CA SER A 64 -43.08 17.39 9.46
C SER A 64 -42.59 16.91 8.10
N THR A 65 -42.29 15.62 7.97
CA THR A 65 -41.97 15.04 6.65
C THR A 65 -43.09 15.23 5.64
N THR A 66 -44.35 15.17 6.08
CA THR A 66 -45.52 15.35 5.21
C THR A 66 -45.61 16.78 4.68
N GLU A 67 -45.31 17.78 5.51
CA GLU A 67 -45.24 19.20 5.10
C GLU A 67 -44.15 19.43 4.05
N ILE A 68 -42.99 18.78 4.17
CA ILE A 68 -41.90 18.90 3.19
C ILE A 68 -42.27 18.23 1.85
N VAL A 69 -42.95 17.09 1.89
CA VAL A 69 -43.44 16.43 0.66
C VAL A 69 -44.48 17.30 -0.03
N ALA A 70 -45.42 17.87 0.72
CA ALA A 70 -46.41 18.81 0.21
C ALA A 70 -45.75 20.09 -0.35
N ALA A 71 -44.66 20.54 0.27
CA ALA A 71 -43.93 21.73 -0.15
C ALA A 71 -43.23 21.61 -1.51
N THR A 72 -43.01 20.39 -1.98
CA THR A 72 -42.29 20.09 -3.22
C THR A 72 -43.23 19.57 -4.31
N ASP A 73 -44.56 19.73 -4.12
CA ASP A 73 -45.61 19.19 -4.99
C ASP A 73 -45.40 17.69 -5.32
N GLY A 74 -44.86 16.93 -4.36
CA GLY A 74 -44.59 15.50 -4.51
C GLY A 74 -43.34 15.13 -5.30
N GLN A 75 -42.54 16.09 -5.77
CA GLN A 75 -41.25 15.81 -6.44
C GLN A 75 -40.27 15.10 -5.51
N LEU A 76 -40.26 15.45 -4.22
CA LEU A 76 -39.50 14.74 -3.21
C LEU A 76 -40.39 13.70 -2.52
N THR A 77 -40.18 12.42 -2.83
CA THR A 77 -40.92 11.33 -2.20
C THR A 77 -40.49 11.10 -0.74
N ARG A 78 -41.40 10.55 0.09
CA ARG A 78 -41.11 10.22 1.50
C ARG A 78 -39.90 9.30 1.66
N ALA A 79 -39.70 8.36 0.72
CA ALA A 79 -38.56 7.46 0.70
C ALA A 79 -37.24 8.19 0.42
N ALA A 80 -37.23 9.12 -0.55
CA ALA A 80 -36.06 9.95 -0.85
C ALA A 80 -35.69 10.86 0.32
N LEU A 81 -36.69 11.45 0.99
CA LEU A 81 -36.49 12.25 2.20
C LEU A 81 -35.88 11.41 3.33
N GLN A 82 -36.39 10.20 3.56
CA GLN A 82 -35.85 9.30 4.59
C GLN A 82 -34.41 8.86 4.30
N GLN A 83 -34.06 8.61 3.02
CA GLN A 83 -32.68 8.29 2.63
C GLN A 83 -31.73 9.47 2.90
N ARG A 84 -32.12 10.69 2.51
CA ARG A 84 -31.34 11.90 2.76
C ARG A 84 -31.21 12.19 4.26
N LEU A 85 -32.27 11.97 5.04
CA LEU A 85 -32.28 12.11 6.49
C LEU A 85 -31.31 11.13 7.17
N ARG A 86 -31.30 9.86 6.75
CA ARG A 86 -30.34 8.87 7.28
C ARG A 86 -28.89 9.30 6.99
N ALA A 87 -28.62 9.81 5.80
CA ALA A 87 -27.30 10.33 5.46
C ALA A 87 -26.91 11.55 6.33
N ALA A 88 -27.83 12.51 6.53
CA ALA A 88 -27.60 13.67 7.38
C ALA A 88 -27.34 13.30 8.86
N VAL A 89 -28.06 12.29 9.37
CA VAL A 89 -27.87 11.77 10.74
C VAL A 89 -26.53 11.05 10.87
N ASN A 90 -26.13 10.25 9.88
CA ASN A 90 -24.83 9.57 9.89
C ASN A 90 -23.65 10.56 9.87
N ILE A 91 -23.82 11.73 9.27
CA ILE A 91 -22.83 12.83 9.29
C ILE A 91 -22.81 13.53 10.67
N GLY A 92 -23.88 13.40 11.46
CA GLY A 92 -24.02 14.05 12.76
C GLY A 92 -24.74 15.40 12.73
N LEU A 93 -25.41 15.75 11.62
CA LEU A 93 -26.11 17.03 11.47
C LEU A 93 -27.38 17.14 12.34
N PHE A 94 -27.93 16.00 12.77
CA PHE A 94 -29.13 15.92 13.59
C PHE A 94 -28.92 15.03 14.81
N THR A 95 -29.41 15.47 15.97
CA THR A 95 -29.67 14.60 17.13
C THR A 95 -31.08 14.01 17.02
N GLN A 96 -31.23 12.71 17.28
CA GLN A 96 -32.50 12.01 17.19
C GLN A 96 -33.07 11.75 18.58
N THR A 97 -34.29 12.21 18.85
CA THR A 97 -35.00 11.99 20.13
C THR A 97 -36.33 11.28 19.89
N PRO A 98 -36.68 10.23 20.65
CA PRO A 98 -37.98 9.58 20.52
C PRO A 98 -39.11 10.48 21.04
N VAL A 99 -40.27 10.45 20.39
CA VAL A 99 -41.45 11.26 20.75
C VAL A 99 -42.65 10.42 21.17
N ARG A 100 -43.58 11.05 21.90
CA ARG A 100 -44.95 10.58 22.15
C ARG A 100 -45.92 11.68 21.74
N PHE A 101 -47.05 11.33 21.13
CA PHE A 101 -48.09 12.31 20.75
C PHE A 101 -49.16 12.40 21.85
N GLU A 102 -49.79 13.57 21.96
CA GLU A 102 -50.91 13.81 22.87
C GLU A 102 -52.13 12.94 22.53
N GLU A 103 -52.37 12.70 21.24
CA GLU A 103 -53.41 11.78 20.76
C GLU A 103 -52.81 10.71 19.83
N GLY A 104 -53.12 9.44 20.10
CA GLY A 104 -52.76 8.29 19.26
C GLY A 104 -51.40 7.62 19.58
N LEU A 105 -51.05 6.60 18.79
CA LEU A 105 -49.81 5.82 18.95
C LEU A 105 -48.59 6.62 18.48
N ALA A 106 -47.46 6.50 19.18
CA ALA A 106 -46.20 7.19 18.86
C ALA A 106 -45.55 6.78 17.52
N GLY A 107 -45.82 5.57 17.03
CA GLY A 107 -45.19 5.02 15.82
C GLY A 107 -43.65 4.96 15.90
N LYS A 108 -42.98 5.04 14.75
CA LYS A 108 -41.51 5.16 14.62
C LYS A 108 -41.04 6.61 14.42
N SER A 109 -41.91 7.57 14.73
CA SER A 109 -41.61 8.99 14.59
C SER A 109 -40.51 9.41 15.56
N MET A 110 -39.57 10.21 15.05
CA MET A 110 -38.46 10.77 15.82
C MET A 110 -38.45 12.28 15.62
N LEU A 111 -38.02 13.01 16.65
CA LEU A 111 -37.70 14.43 16.56
C LEU A 111 -36.22 14.60 16.22
N HIS A 112 -35.93 15.41 15.21
CA HIS A 112 -34.60 15.73 14.73
C HIS A 112 -34.27 17.18 15.07
N LYS A 113 -33.23 17.40 15.89
CA LYS A 113 -32.74 18.74 16.22
C LYS A 113 -31.40 19.01 15.56
N PHE A 114 -31.22 20.18 14.96
CA PHE A 114 -29.96 20.59 14.34
C PHE A 114 -28.84 20.67 15.39
N VAL A 115 -27.65 20.18 15.03
CA VAL A 115 -26.47 20.18 15.92
C VAL A 115 -25.54 21.33 15.59
N ASN A 116 -25.29 22.23 16.55
CA ASN A 116 -24.43 23.40 16.33
C ASN A 116 -23.11 23.03 15.61
N PRO A 117 -22.77 23.68 14.48
CA PRO A 117 -21.54 23.42 13.71
C PRO A 117 -20.27 23.44 14.56
N ASN A 118 -20.17 24.33 15.56
CA ASN A 118 -19.01 24.43 16.45
C ASN A 118 -18.85 23.18 17.34
N GLN A 119 -19.97 22.62 17.79
CA GLN A 119 -19.99 21.36 18.53
C GLN A 119 -19.62 20.20 17.60
N LEU A 120 -20.08 20.24 16.35
CA LEU A 120 -19.76 19.27 15.30
C LEU A 120 -18.25 19.24 15.00
N ILE A 121 -17.59 20.40 14.93
CA ILE A 121 -16.12 20.51 14.77
C ILE A 121 -15.39 19.90 15.97
N SER A 122 -15.88 20.13 17.19
CA SER A 122 -15.25 19.55 18.40
C SER A 122 -15.34 18.02 18.47
N VAL A 123 -16.41 17.43 17.90
CA VAL A 123 -16.65 15.98 17.92
C VAL A 123 -16.01 15.26 16.72
N LEU A 124 -15.98 15.89 15.54
CA LEU A 124 -15.43 15.30 14.31
C LEU A 124 -13.96 15.67 14.03
N GLY A 125 -13.41 16.66 14.73
CA GLY A 125 -12.06 17.19 14.51
C GLY A 125 -11.94 18.06 13.24
N ALA A 126 -10.97 18.98 13.21
CA ALA A 126 -10.75 19.95 12.13
C ALA A 126 -10.52 19.33 10.73
N THR A 127 -10.17 18.05 10.67
CA THR A 127 -9.98 17.26 9.44
C THR A 127 -11.28 16.99 8.65
N SER A 128 -12.44 17.32 9.22
CA SER A 128 -13.76 17.11 8.59
C SER A 128 -14.23 18.30 7.75
N LEU A 129 -13.48 19.40 7.66
CA LEU A 129 -13.79 20.56 6.83
C LEU A 129 -13.16 20.44 5.43
N VAL A 130 -13.98 20.62 4.38
CA VAL A 130 -13.54 20.67 2.98
C VAL A 130 -13.27 22.12 2.62
N THR A 131 -12.00 22.48 2.44
CA THR A 131 -11.62 23.82 1.96
C THR A 131 -11.82 23.94 0.44
N ASP A 132 -12.17 25.13 -0.05
CA ASP A 132 -12.41 25.37 -1.49
C ASP A 132 -11.17 25.08 -2.37
N LYS A 133 -9.97 25.14 -1.79
CA LYS A 133 -8.72 24.74 -2.45
C LYS A 133 -8.70 23.25 -2.82
N VAL A 134 -9.29 22.37 -2.01
CA VAL A 134 -9.37 20.92 -2.30
C VAL A 134 -10.34 20.65 -3.46
N ARG A 135 -11.50 21.33 -3.48
CA ARG A 135 -12.47 21.22 -4.59
C ARG A 135 -11.90 21.71 -5.93
N GLN A 136 -11.11 22.78 -5.92
CA GLN A 136 -10.46 23.28 -7.14
C GLN A 136 -9.34 22.36 -7.61
N ASN A 137 -8.53 21.82 -6.70
CA ASN A 137 -7.47 20.85 -7.04
C ASN A 137 -8.03 19.54 -7.61
N GLU A 138 -9.13 19.02 -7.07
CA GLU A 138 -9.80 17.83 -7.62
C GLU A 138 -10.38 18.08 -9.02
N LYS A 139 -10.98 19.26 -9.25
CA LYS A 139 -11.46 19.66 -10.59
C LYS A 139 -10.31 19.77 -11.59
N GLN A 140 -9.18 20.36 -11.21
CA GLN A 140 -8.00 20.45 -12.08
C GLN A 140 -7.35 19.09 -12.35
N LYS A 141 -7.29 18.19 -11.35
CA LYS A 141 -6.81 16.81 -11.56
C LYS A 141 -7.71 16.04 -12.52
N ARG A 142 -9.03 16.17 -12.38
CA ARG A 142 -10.00 15.56 -13.31
C ARG A 142 -9.88 16.13 -14.72
N SER A 143 -9.72 17.45 -14.88
CA SER A 143 -9.61 18.07 -16.21
C SER A 143 -8.30 17.69 -16.92
N LYS A 144 -7.18 17.64 -16.19
CA LYS A 144 -5.90 17.16 -16.74
C LYS A 144 -5.95 15.68 -17.13
N ALA A 145 -6.53 14.82 -16.29
CA ALA A 145 -6.70 13.41 -16.60
C ALA A 145 -7.60 13.19 -17.83
N LEU A 146 -8.68 13.97 -17.97
CA LEU A 146 -9.55 13.92 -19.15
C LEU A 146 -8.83 14.39 -20.42
N ALA A 147 -8.07 15.49 -20.34
CA ALA A 147 -7.30 16.00 -21.46
C ALA A 147 -6.21 15.02 -21.90
N GLN A 148 -5.48 14.42 -20.96
CA GLN A 148 -4.48 13.38 -21.24
C GLN A 148 -5.13 12.15 -21.89
N THR A 149 -6.30 11.74 -21.40
CA THR A 149 -7.05 10.62 -21.99
C THR A 149 -7.49 10.94 -23.41
N GLN A 150 -7.98 12.15 -23.70
CA GLN A 150 -8.37 12.55 -25.06
C GLN A 150 -7.18 12.64 -26.02
N VAL A 151 -6.03 13.13 -25.56
CA VAL A 151 -4.78 13.18 -26.34
C VAL A 151 -4.27 11.78 -26.64
N ASN A 152 -4.24 10.90 -25.63
CA ASN A 152 -3.84 9.50 -25.81
C ASN A 152 -4.80 8.77 -26.76
N LYS A 153 -6.12 9.01 -26.68
CA LYS A 153 -7.10 8.44 -27.62
C LYS A 153 -6.87 8.89 -29.07
N ARG A 154 -6.48 10.16 -29.30
CA ARG A 154 -6.14 10.66 -30.64
C ARG A 154 -4.85 10.04 -31.17
N LEU A 155 -3.79 10.02 -30.36
CA LEU A 155 -2.52 9.38 -30.70
C LEU A 155 -2.67 7.89 -31.05
N LEU A 156 -3.46 7.16 -30.26
CA LEU A 156 -3.73 5.74 -30.52
C LEU A 156 -4.47 5.54 -31.85
N ASN A 157 -5.51 6.33 -32.12
CA ASN A 157 -6.25 6.26 -33.38
C ASN A 157 -5.41 6.68 -34.60
N GLU A 158 -4.52 7.67 -34.46
CA GLU A 158 -3.61 8.12 -35.52
C GLU A 158 -2.60 7.02 -35.93
N HIS A 159 -2.22 6.16 -34.98
CA HIS A 159 -1.36 5.00 -35.23
C HIS A 159 -2.12 3.69 -35.52
N GLY A 160 -3.45 3.74 -35.69
CA GLY A 160 -4.28 2.55 -35.95
C GLY A 160 -4.40 1.58 -34.78
N LEU A 161 -4.09 2.03 -33.56
CA LEU A 161 -4.17 1.25 -32.32
C LEU A 161 -5.49 1.52 -31.62
N ASN A 162 -6.17 0.44 -31.20
CA ASN A 162 -7.40 0.56 -30.43
C ASN A 162 -7.11 1.11 -29.02
N THR A 163 -8.02 1.91 -28.49
CA THR A 163 -7.93 2.37 -27.09
C THR A 163 -7.96 1.18 -26.15
N PRO A 164 -6.92 0.97 -25.32
CA PRO A 164 -6.92 -0.13 -24.36
C PRO A 164 -8.12 0.04 -23.43
N PRO A 165 -8.79 -1.06 -23.06
CA PRO A 165 -9.92 -0.98 -22.16
C PRO A 165 -9.50 -0.36 -20.83
N THR A 166 -10.40 0.40 -20.21
CA THR A 166 -10.20 0.97 -18.88
C THR A 166 -9.99 -0.15 -17.88
N MET A 167 -8.72 -0.47 -17.63
CA MET A 167 -8.30 -1.31 -16.54
C MET A 167 -8.63 -0.59 -15.23
N LYS A 168 -9.35 -1.25 -14.31
CA LYS A 168 -9.40 -0.79 -12.92
C LYS A 168 -7.97 -0.70 -12.39
N ASP A 169 -7.66 0.24 -11.50
CA ASP A 169 -6.31 0.39 -10.93
C ASP A 169 -5.76 -0.97 -10.48
N GLU A 170 -4.46 -1.22 -10.65
CA GLU A 170 -3.80 -2.48 -10.27
C GLU A 170 -4.13 -2.90 -8.81
N ALA A 171 -4.33 -1.91 -7.93
CA ALA A 171 -4.77 -2.09 -6.54
C ALA A 171 -6.17 -2.74 -6.38
N GLU A 172 -7.05 -2.62 -7.38
CA GLU A 172 -8.37 -3.25 -7.43
C GLU A 172 -8.38 -4.58 -8.20
N GLN A 173 -7.31 -4.93 -8.93
CA GLN A 173 -7.26 -6.08 -9.84
C GLN A 173 -6.89 -7.42 -9.20
N PHE A 174 -6.70 -7.43 -7.89
CA PHE A 174 -6.36 -8.54 -7.00
C PHE A 174 -6.19 -9.97 -7.58
N ILE A 175 -5.04 -10.59 -7.25
CA ILE A 175 -4.53 -11.87 -7.77
C ILE A 175 -4.93 -13.11 -6.92
N VAL A 176 -4.89 -13.10 -5.59
CA VAL A 176 -5.43 -14.17 -4.69
C VAL A 176 -5.75 -13.60 -3.29
N SER A 177 -7.01 -13.19 -3.00
CA SER A 177 -7.33 -12.52 -1.72
C SER A 177 -6.72 -13.29 -0.55
N PRO A 178 -6.15 -12.65 0.49
CA PRO A 178 -5.53 -13.36 1.60
C PRO A 178 -6.48 -14.35 2.30
N THR A 179 -7.79 -14.08 2.27
CA THR A 179 -8.85 -15.00 2.73
C THR A 179 -8.96 -16.28 1.90
N ASN A 180 -8.56 -16.24 0.64
CA ASN A 180 -8.66 -17.32 -0.33
C ASN A 180 -7.34 -18.07 -0.49
N TRP A 181 -6.27 -17.67 0.21
CA TRP A 181 -4.93 -18.28 0.12
C TRP A 181 -4.96 -19.79 0.40
N ALA A 182 -5.47 -20.18 1.58
CA ALA A 182 -5.61 -21.58 1.99
C ALA A 182 -6.56 -22.40 1.08
N GLY A 183 -7.39 -21.72 0.27
CA GLY A 183 -8.31 -22.37 -0.66
C GLY A 183 -7.75 -22.53 -2.08
N ILE A 184 -6.89 -21.62 -2.53
CA ILE A 184 -6.41 -21.57 -3.92
C ILE A 184 -4.97 -22.05 -4.02
N ILE A 185 -4.05 -21.48 -3.23
CA ILE A 185 -2.63 -21.79 -3.31
C ILE A 185 -2.39 -23.21 -2.82
N ASP A 186 -2.92 -23.59 -1.66
CA ASP A 186 -2.71 -24.93 -1.08
C ASP A 186 -3.15 -26.07 -2.02
N GLN A 187 -4.18 -25.84 -2.86
CA GLN A 187 -4.65 -26.80 -3.87
C GLN A 187 -3.82 -26.79 -5.16
N ALA A 188 -3.06 -25.73 -5.41
CA ALA A 188 -2.19 -25.59 -6.56
C ALA A 188 -0.83 -26.30 -6.36
N LEU A 189 -0.43 -26.51 -5.11
CA LEU A 189 0.86 -27.10 -4.75
C LEU A 189 0.93 -28.62 -4.97
N ALA A 190 2.13 -29.11 -5.26
CA ALA A 190 2.40 -30.54 -5.33
C ALA A 190 2.27 -31.22 -3.95
N PRO A 191 1.87 -32.51 -3.90
CA PRO A 191 1.91 -33.28 -2.67
C PRO A 191 3.32 -33.36 -2.05
N PRO A 192 3.44 -33.68 -0.76
CA PRO A 192 4.73 -33.82 -0.08
C PRO A 192 5.68 -34.75 -0.86
N ARG A 193 6.96 -34.40 -0.92
CA ARG A 193 8.03 -35.21 -1.55
C ARG A 193 7.80 -35.56 -3.03
N THR A 194 6.97 -34.79 -3.74
CA THR A 194 6.70 -35.01 -5.17
C THR A 194 7.57 -34.07 -6.02
N ARG A 195 8.15 -34.62 -7.10
CA ARG A 195 8.90 -33.85 -8.10
C ARG A 195 8.09 -33.80 -9.40
N LYS A 196 7.50 -32.63 -9.68
CA LYS A 196 6.70 -32.36 -10.88
C LYS A 196 7.01 -30.96 -11.38
N SER A 197 6.94 -30.75 -12.69
CA SER A 197 7.14 -29.43 -13.30
C SER A 197 5.82 -28.75 -13.68
N TYR A 198 4.71 -29.49 -13.66
CA TYR A 198 3.37 -28.99 -13.99
C TYR A 198 2.29 -29.64 -13.13
N GLN A 199 1.34 -28.83 -12.65
CA GLN A 199 0.11 -29.27 -12.01
C GLN A 199 -1.06 -28.36 -12.43
N LYS A 200 -2.26 -28.94 -12.48
CA LYS A 200 -3.49 -28.23 -12.78
C LYS A 200 -4.56 -28.60 -11.75
N SER A 201 -5.21 -27.59 -11.18
CA SER A 201 -6.24 -27.76 -10.17
C SER A 201 -7.47 -26.91 -10.48
N MET A 202 -8.66 -27.47 -10.27
CA MET A 202 -9.92 -26.73 -10.34
C MET A 202 -10.18 -26.05 -8.99
N VAL A 203 -10.32 -24.74 -8.99
CA VAL A 203 -10.58 -23.93 -7.79
C VAL A 203 -11.86 -23.11 -7.96
N SER A 204 -12.45 -22.68 -6.85
CA SER A 204 -13.57 -21.75 -6.88
C SER A 204 -13.24 -20.48 -6.11
N ILE A 205 -13.38 -19.34 -6.78
CA ILE A 205 -13.03 -18.03 -6.25
C ILE A 205 -14.27 -17.18 -6.31
N SER A 206 -14.76 -16.72 -5.16
CA SER A 206 -15.94 -15.84 -5.08
C SER A 206 -17.18 -16.40 -5.80
N GLY A 207 -17.35 -17.73 -5.83
CA GLY A 207 -18.43 -18.42 -6.52
C GLY A 207 -18.21 -18.69 -8.01
N THR A 208 -17.11 -18.18 -8.59
CA THR A 208 -16.69 -18.45 -9.97
C THR A 208 -15.83 -19.71 -10.01
N LYS A 209 -16.01 -20.56 -11.05
CA LYS A 209 -15.09 -21.66 -11.34
C LYS A 209 -13.85 -21.11 -12.03
N ALA A 210 -12.68 -21.49 -11.55
CA ALA A 210 -11.40 -21.11 -12.13
C ALA A 210 -10.47 -22.34 -12.19
N VAL A 211 -9.49 -22.28 -13.08
CA VAL A 211 -8.40 -23.25 -13.17
C VAL A 211 -7.14 -22.56 -12.70
N ILE A 212 -6.39 -23.18 -11.80
CA ILE A 212 -5.04 -22.75 -11.49
C ILE A 212 -4.05 -23.76 -12.06
N GLU A 213 -3.11 -23.25 -12.86
CA GLU A 213 -1.96 -23.98 -13.34
C GLU A 213 -0.74 -23.57 -12.54
N THR A 214 0.09 -24.55 -12.21
CA THR A 214 1.35 -24.35 -11.49
C THR A 214 2.45 -24.93 -12.35
N ARG A 215 3.42 -24.10 -12.72
CA ARG A 215 4.49 -24.45 -13.68
C ARG A 215 5.85 -24.11 -13.08
N SER A 216 6.87 -24.89 -13.41
CA SER A 216 8.25 -24.54 -13.08
C SER A 216 9.18 -25.06 -14.18
N SER A 217 10.29 -24.36 -14.43
CA SER A 217 11.39 -24.89 -15.24
C SER A 217 12.08 -26.09 -14.55
N LYS A 218 11.99 -26.16 -13.22
CA LYS A 218 12.51 -27.24 -12.38
C LYS A 218 11.36 -28.05 -11.79
N ASN A 219 11.24 -28.01 -10.46
CA ASN A 219 10.15 -28.63 -9.71
C ASN A 219 9.25 -27.54 -9.13
N ILE A 220 7.94 -27.73 -9.21
CA ILE A 220 6.96 -26.84 -8.59
C ILE A 220 7.01 -26.96 -7.07
N MET A 221 6.58 -25.90 -6.40
CA MET A 221 6.39 -25.87 -4.95
C MET A 221 5.52 -27.04 -4.46
N THR A 222 5.94 -27.62 -3.34
CA THR A 222 5.19 -28.63 -2.59
C THR A 222 4.52 -28.00 -1.36
N VAL A 223 3.55 -28.69 -0.76
CA VAL A 223 2.92 -28.24 0.49
C VAL A 223 3.91 -28.06 1.65
N ASP A 224 5.04 -28.77 1.66
CA ASP A 224 6.07 -28.64 2.69
C ASP A 224 6.86 -27.31 2.57
N ASP A 225 6.88 -26.74 1.37
CA ASP A 225 7.55 -25.47 1.06
C ASP A 225 6.76 -24.26 1.58
N LEU A 226 5.46 -24.40 1.87
CA LEU A 226 4.63 -23.33 2.43
C LEU A 226 5.21 -22.78 3.73
N MET A 227 5.63 -23.64 4.64
CA MET A 227 6.23 -23.19 5.90
C MET A 227 7.54 -22.41 5.67
N THR A 228 8.29 -22.72 4.61
CA THR A 228 9.48 -21.95 4.23
C THR A 228 9.07 -20.60 3.66
N LEU A 229 8.07 -20.58 2.76
CA LEU A 229 7.52 -19.33 2.21
C LEU A 229 7.02 -18.39 3.33
N PHE A 230 6.29 -18.91 4.31
CA PHE A 230 5.82 -18.11 5.46
C PHE A 230 6.97 -17.70 6.40
N ALA A 231 8.04 -18.49 6.48
CA ALA A 231 9.25 -18.06 7.16
C ALA A 231 9.90 -16.87 6.44
N LEU A 232 9.95 -16.87 5.11
CA LEU A 232 10.44 -15.74 4.32
C LEU A 232 9.55 -14.49 4.50
N PHE A 233 8.22 -14.64 4.55
CA PHE A 233 7.31 -13.54 4.87
C PHE A 233 7.61 -12.93 6.24
N THR A 234 7.73 -13.79 7.26
CA THR A 234 7.98 -13.37 8.64
C THR A 234 9.30 -12.62 8.75
N LEU A 235 10.38 -13.15 8.16
CA LEU A 235 11.69 -12.51 8.19
C LEU A 235 11.72 -11.20 7.39
N THR A 236 10.97 -11.13 6.28
CA THR A 236 10.83 -9.89 5.50
C THR A 236 10.22 -8.78 6.33
N VAL A 237 9.09 -9.07 6.99
CA VAL A 237 8.42 -8.10 7.85
C VAL A 237 9.31 -7.71 9.03
N GLN A 238 9.96 -8.68 9.68
CA GLN A 238 10.87 -8.41 10.81
C GLN A 238 12.06 -7.53 10.40
N TYR A 239 12.63 -7.77 9.22
CA TYR A 239 13.75 -6.98 8.72
C TYR A 239 13.34 -5.51 8.51
N HIS A 240 12.21 -5.27 7.83
CA HIS A 240 11.77 -3.91 7.56
C HIS A 240 11.21 -3.20 8.80
N ASP A 241 10.64 -3.92 9.77
CA ASP A 241 10.25 -3.35 11.08
C ASP A 241 11.47 -2.93 11.90
N HIS A 242 12.55 -3.71 11.87
CA HIS A 242 13.81 -3.36 12.56
C HIS A 242 14.47 -2.10 11.98
N HIS A 243 14.41 -1.89 10.67
CA HIS A 243 15.01 -0.73 9.99
C HIS A 243 14.04 0.45 9.87
N LYS A 244 12.87 0.37 10.50
CA LYS A 244 11.82 1.39 10.44
C LYS A 244 12.35 2.78 10.81
N ASP A 245 13.02 2.90 11.95
CA ASP A 245 13.53 4.19 12.44
C ASP A 245 14.54 4.83 11.48
N GLN A 246 15.37 4.01 10.82
CA GLN A 246 16.32 4.47 9.81
C GLN A 246 15.61 4.99 8.56
N TYR A 247 14.60 4.26 8.05
CA TYR A 247 13.81 4.73 6.91
C TYR A 247 13.11 6.07 7.19
N HIS A 248 12.68 6.29 8.44
CA HIS A 248 12.11 7.57 8.86
C HIS A 248 13.14 8.71 8.86
N LEU A 249 14.34 8.48 9.39
CA LEU A 249 15.41 9.47 9.39
C LEU A 249 15.82 9.87 7.97
N ASP A 250 15.83 8.91 7.04
CA ASP A 250 16.24 9.10 5.65
C ASP A 250 15.10 9.58 4.73
N ALA A 251 13.86 9.69 5.24
CA ALA A 251 12.65 9.98 4.46
C ALA A 251 12.50 9.07 3.21
N ALA A 252 12.95 7.82 3.31
CA ALA A 252 12.99 6.86 2.22
C ALA A 252 11.77 5.92 2.26
N HIS A 253 11.26 5.54 1.09
CA HIS A 253 10.26 4.46 0.98
C HIS A 253 10.89 3.12 1.36
N VAL A 254 10.12 2.24 1.99
CA VAL A 254 10.60 0.91 2.40
C VAL A 254 11.03 0.13 1.15
N PRO A 255 12.32 -0.17 0.97
CA PRO A 255 12.82 -0.73 -0.28
C PRO A 255 12.41 -2.20 -0.41
N ASN A 256 11.90 -2.62 -1.57
CA ASN A 256 11.63 -4.04 -1.89
C ASN A 256 12.92 -4.83 -2.18
N LYS A 257 13.81 -4.85 -1.18
CA LYS A 257 15.06 -5.61 -1.16
C LYS A 257 15.29 -6.06 0.27
N THR A 258 15.14 -7.36 0.51
CA THR A 258 15.22 -7.93 1.85
C THR A 258 16.38 -8.93 1.93
N PRO A 259 17.50 -8.59 2.59
CA PRO A 259 18.59 -9.53 2.83
C PRO A 259 18.23 -10.49 3.98
N LEU A 260 18.32 -11.79 3.72
CA LEU A 260 18.00 -12.87 4.66
C LEU A 260 19.13 -13.91 4.67
N TYR A 261 19.60 -14.25 5.86
CA TYR A 261 20.57 -15.33 6.04
C TYR A 261 19.87 -16.69 6.16
N ILE A 262 20.50 -17.72 5.60
CA ILE A 262 19.97 -19.10 5.66
C ILE A 262 19.88 -19.61 7.10
N THR A 263 20.77 -19.16 7.99
CA THR A 263 20.78 -19.49 9.42
C THR A 263 19.51 -19.01 10.12
N ASP A 264 19.01 -17.83 9.75
CA ASP A 264 17.80 -17.26 10.33
C ASP A 264 16.56 -18.04 9.88
N ILE A 265 16.54 -18.45 8.61
CA ILE A 265 15.49 -19.31 8.05
C ILE A 265 15.48 -20.67 8.75
N LEU A 266 16.64 -21.29 8.96
CA LEU A 266 16.78 -22.56 9.68
C LEU A 266 16.30 -22.45 11.13
N SER A 267 16.71 -21.39 11.84
CA SER A 267 16.31 -21.12 13.21
C SER A 267 14.79 -20.94 13.34
N LEU A 268 14.20 -20.19 12.42
CA LEU A 268 12.76 -19.95 12.38
C LEU A 268 11.98 -21.24 12.04
N ARG A 269 12.49 -22.06 11.12
CA ARG A 269 11.95 -23.39 10.79
C ARG A 269 12.22 -24.46 11.85
N GLY A 270 13.00 -24.17 12.88
CA GLY A 270 13.34 -25.12 13.95
C GLY A 270 14.21 -26.29 13.46
N LYS A 271 14.98 -26.09 12.38
CA LYS A 271 15.89 -27.10 11.85
C LYS A 271 17.29 -26.89 12.44
N LYS A 272 17.94 -27.98 12.83
CA LYS A 272 19.34 -27.94 13.29
C LYS A 272 20.22 -27.53 12.12
N ASP A 273 21.12 -26.58 12.36
CA ASP A 273 22.06 -26.13 11.35
C ASP A 273 23.03 -27.27 10.97
N SER A 274 22.88 -27.78 9.75
CA SER A 274 23.66 -28.88 9.19
C SER A 274 23.65 -28.76 7.67
N GLY A 275 24.64 -29.34 7.00
CA GLY A 275 24.73 -29.35 5.53
C GLY A 275 23.41 -29.79 4.85
N PRO A 276 22.87 -30.98 5.17
CA PRO A 276 21.60 -31.45 4.60
C PRO A 276 20.40 -30.54 4.91
N ALA A 277 20.37 -29.91 6.09
CA ALA A 277 19.29 -28.98 6.44
C ALA A 277 19.38 -27.67 5.62
N ARG A 278 20.60 -27.14 5.43
CA ARG A 278 20.85 -25.99 4.54
C ARG A 278 20.42 -26.32 3.11
N ASP A 279 20.83 -27.48 2.60
CA ASP A 279 20.46 -27.93 1.25
C ASP A 279 18.94 -28.11 1.10
N SER A 280 18.26 -28.67 2.10
CA SER A 280 16.80 -28.78 2.10
C SER A 280 16.09 -27.42 2.06
N ILE A 281 16.63 -26.39 2.73
CA ILE A 281 16.08 -25.03 2.68
C ILE A 281 16.40 -24.37 1.34
N ARG A 282 17.61 -24.55 0.80
CA ARG A 282 18.00 -24.04 -0.53
C ARG A 282 17.08 -24.59 -1.61
N ASP A 283 16.84 -25.90 -1.60
CA ASP A 283 15.92 -26.57 -2.52
C ASP A 283 14.48 -26.06 -2.38
N SER A 284 14.05 -25.73 -1.17
CA SER A 284 12.72 -25.16 -0.89
C SER A 284 12.59 -23.75 -1.46
N ILE A 285 13.61 -22.90 -1.26
CA ILE A 285 13.65 -21.53 -1.82
C ILE A 285 13.74 -21.57 -3.34
N ASP A 286 14.54 -22.47 -3.92
CA ASP A 286 14.65 -22.66 -5.38
C ASP A 286 13.29 -23.04 -5.98
N ARG A 287 12.54 -23.98 -5.36
CA ARG A 287 11.17 -24.28 -5.80
C ARG A 287 10.23 -23.07 -5.68
N ILE A 288 10.34 -22.28 -4.62
CA ILE A 288 9.54 -21.06 -4.44
C ILE A 288 9.83 -20.02 -5.53
N GLU A 289 11.12 -19.83 -5.86
CA GLU A 289 11.57 -18.88 -6.86
C GLU A 289 11.11 -19.24 -8.28
N PHE A 290 11.25 -20.51 -8.66
CA PHE A 290 10.97 -20.97 -10.03
C PHE A 290 9.52 -21.42 -10.27
N THR A 291 8.62 -21.25 -9.31
CA THR A 291 7.21 -21.64 -9.47
C THR A 291 6.33 -20.48 -9.93
N ASP A 292 5.64 -20.71 -11.05
CA ASP A 292 4.68 -19.80 -11.66
C ASP A 292 3.28 -20.30 -11.40
N PHE A 293 2.43 -19.41 -10.91
CA PHE A 293 1.00 -19.64 -10.79
C PHE A 293 0.27 -18.89 -11.88
N GLN A 294 -0.62 -19.58 -12.59
CA GLN A 294 -1.48 -18.99 -13.60
C GLN A 294 -2.93 -19.33 -13.32
N LEU A 295 -3.74 -18.31 -13.04
CA LEU A 295 -5.14 -18.43 -12.71
C LEU A 295 -6.01 -18.04 -13.90
N HIS A 296 -6.87 -18.94 -14.35
CA HIS A 296 -7.80 -18.74 -15.46
C HIS A 296 -9.23 -18.72 -14.94
N GLU A 297 -9.93 -17.59 -15.08
CA GLU A 297 -11.35 -17.51 -14.77
C GLU A 297 -12.18 -18.13 -15.90
N LEU A 298 -13.01 -19.13 -15.59
CA LEU A 298 -13.79 -19.85 -16.61
C LEU A 298 -15.15 -19.21 -16.91
N THR A 299 -15.62 -18.30 -16.05
CA THR A 299 -16.87 -17.57 -16.30
C THR A 299 -16.51 -16.17 -16.79
N GLY A 300 -16.63 -15.93 -18.10
CA GLY A 300 -16.30 -14.65 -18.74
C GLY A 300 -17.19 -13.51 -18.24
N ARG A 301 -16.81 -12.88 -17.14
CA ARG A 301 -17.49 -11.73 -16.53
C ARG A 301 -16.53 -10.54 -16.39
N TRP A 302 -15.53 -10.45 -17.28
CA TRP A 302 -14.67 -9.28 -17.31
C TRP A 302 -15.47 -8.09 -17.82
N LEU A 303 -15.70 -7.09 -16.96
CA LEU A 303 -16.48 -5.91 -17.29
C LEU A 303 -15.57 -4.84 -17.91
N SER A 304 -15.22 -5.03 -19.18
CA SER A 304 -14.58 -4.00 -20.01
C SER A 304 -15.60 -3.50 -21.04
N GLU A 305 -15.66 -2.17 -21.27
CA GLU A 305 -16.53 -1.59 -22.30
C GLU A 305 -16.27 -2.18 -23.70
N ASN A 306 -15.02 -2.60 -23.97
CA ASN A 306 -14.61 -3.17 -25.26
C ASN A 306 -14.67 -4.71 -25.29
N MET A 307 -14.78 -5.38 -24.14
CA MET A 307 -14.89 -6.84 -24.04
C MET A 307 -15.85 -7.19 -22.88
N PRO A 308 -17.17 -7.16 -23.13
CA PRO A 308 -18.18 -7.42 -22.10
C PRO A 308 -18.22 -8.88 -21.61
N GLU A 309 -17.71 -9.82 -22.41
CA GLU A 309 -17.57 -11.25 -22.06
C GLU A 309 -16.10 -11.70 -22.09
N GLY A 310 -15.19 -10.89 -21.55
CA GLY A 310 -13.77 -11.24 -21.49
C GLY A 310 -13.47 -12.34 -20.44
N PHE A 311 -12.47 -13.18 -20.74
CA PHE A 311 -11.92 -14.17 -19.81
C PHE A 311 -10.62 -13.66 -19.19
N LYS A 312 -10.57 -13.53 -17.86
CA LYS A 312 -9.36 -13.14 -17.13
C LYS A 312 -8.38 -14.31 -17.07
N SER A 313 -7.13 -14.05 -17.38
CA SER A 313 -6.02 -14.92 -16.97
C SER A 313 -4.98 -14.08 -16.24
N ASP A 314 -4.53 -14.55 -15.08
CA ASP A 314 -3.62 -13.84 -14.21
C ASP A 314 -2.40 -14.71 -13.91
N ARG A 315 -1.18 -14.21 -14.17
CA ARG A 315 0.06 -14.98 -13.99
C ARG A 315 0.95 -14.26 -13.00
N PHE A 316 1.34 -14.95 -11.93
CA PHE A 316 2.16 -14.37 -10.87
C PHE A 316 3.20 -15.36 -10.33
N ARG A 317 4.23 -14.79 -9.68
CA ARG A 317 5.27 -15.48 -8.90
C ARG A 317 5.36 -14.79 -7.54
N PHE A 318 5.88 -15.47 -6.53
CA PHE A 318 6.14 -14.81 -5.24
C PHE A 318 7.38 -13.92 -5.27
N LEU A 319 8.48 -14.44 -5.83
CA LEU A 319 9.74 -13.73 -5.95
C LEU A 319 9.87 -13.22 -7.39
N ALA A 320 9.99 -11.91 -7.55
CA ALA A 320 10.28 -11.30 -8.84
C ALA A 320 11.75 -11.46 -9.21
N ARG A 321 12.64 -11.42 -8.21
CA ARG A 321 14.08 -11.60 -8.37
C ARG A 321 14.72 -12.05 -7.06
N THR A 322 15.71 -12.93 -7.16
CA THR A 322 16.60 -13.30 -6.05
C THR A 322 18.03 -12.98 -6.41
N ILE A 323 18.75 -12.33 -5.49
CA ILE A 323 20.21 -12.17 -5.60
C ILE A 323 20.82 -13.02 -4.49
N THR A 324 21.75 -13.89 -4.84
CA THR A 324 22.32 -14.87 -3.92
C THR A 324 23.81 -14.63 -3.73
N ALA A 325 24.29 -14.81 -2.50
CA ALA A 325 25.73 -14.86 -2.21
C ALA A 325 26.09 -16.21 -1.60
N SER A 326 27.07 -16.87 -2.22
CA SER A 326 27.57 -18.19 -1.85
C SER A 326 29.01 -18.07 -1.35
N GLU A 327 29.37 -18.91 -0.37
CA GLU A 327 30.75 -19.02 0.11
C GLU A 327 31.59 -19.96 -0.77
N GLU A 328 30.95 -21.01 -1.30
CA GLU A 328 31.54 -21.94 -2.26
C GLU A 328 31.38 -21.43 -3.70
N ALA A 329 32.35 -21.72 -4.56
CA ALA A 329 32.26 -21.42 -5.99
C ALA A 329 31.13 -22.24 -6.66
N PRO A 330 30.47 -21.71 -7.71
CA PRO A 330 29.51 -22.47 -8.49
C PRO A 330 30.13 -23.75 -9.07
N VAL A 331 29.41 -24.86 -8.96
CA VAL A 331 29.84 -26.17 -9.48
C VAL A 331 28.86 -26.66 -10.54
N GLU A 332 29.35 -27.32 -11.58
CA GLU A 332 28.50 -27.95 -12.58
C GLU A 332 27.97 -29.28 -12.04
N GLY A 333 26.65 -29.45 -12.09
CA GLY A 333 25.97 -30.68 -11.71
C GLY A 333 26.16 -31.79 -12.75
N SER A 334 25.77 -33.01 -12.38
CA SER A 334 25.77 -34.16 -13.31
C SER A 334 24.85 -33.99 -14.53
N ASP A 335 23.90 -33.07 -14.42
CA ASP A 335 22.92 -32.64 -15.43
C ASP A 335 23.44 -31.50 -16.33
N GLY A 336 24.65 -31.00 -16.09
CA GLY A 336 25.20 -29.83 -16.77
C GLY A 336 24.62 -28.50 -16.26
N GLU A 337 23.75 -28.53 -15.24
CA GLU A 337 23.22 -27.31 -14.63
C GLU A 337 24.17 -26.77 -13.56
N ILE A 338 24.29 -25.45 -13.48
CA ILE A 338 25.10 -24.79 -12.45
C ILE A 338 24.38 -24.91 -11.11
N ARG A 339 25.06 -25.50 -10.12
CA ARG A 339 24.61 -25.58 -8.73
C ARG A 339 25.38 -24.60 -7.87
N ILE A 340 24.63 -23.80 -7.12
CA ILE A 340 25.14 -22.82 -6.17
C ILE A 340 24.67 -23.16 -4.76
N LYS A 341 25.50 -22.84 -3.75
CA LYS A 341 25.18 -23.05 -2.33
C LYS A 341 25.14 -21.71 -1.59
N PRO A 342 24.06 -20.95 -1.75
CA PRO A 342 23.96 -19.64 -1.14
C PRO A 342 23.78 -19.72 0.37
N ASN A 343 24.33 -18.71 1.06
CA ASN A 343 24.19 -18.50 2.49
C ASN A 343 23.39 -17.21 2.80
N LEU A 344 23.39 -16.26 1.85
CA LEU A 344 22.64 -15.01 1.91
C LEU A 344 21.73 -14.90 0.68
N TYR A 345 20.49 -14.52 0.92
CA TYR A 345 19.47 -14.26 -0.10
C TYR A 345 19.00 -12.81 0.02
N ILE A 346 19.10 -12.03 -1.06
CA ILE A 346 18.43 -10.73 -1.17
C ILE A 346 17.17 -10.96 -2.00
N LEU A 347 16.03 -10.97 -1.32
CA LEU A 347 14.73 -11.21 -1.92
C LEU A 347 14.15 -9.91 -2.47
N VAL A 348 13.61 -9.99 -3.68
CA VAL A 348 12.76 -8.97 -4.28
C VAL A 348 11.41 -9.64 -4.56
N TRP A 349 10.40 -9.25 -3.80
CA TRP A 349 9.05 -9.79 -3.92
C TRP A 349 8.35 -9.20 -5.15
N GLU A 350 7.33 -9.89 -5.67
CA GLU A 350 6.43 -9.29 -6.67
C GLU A 350 5.85 -7.98 -6.09
N PRO A 351 5.88 -6.84 -6.83
CA PRO A 351 5.53 -5.53 -6.26
C PRO A 351 4.15 -5.45 -5.61
N SER A 352 3.14 -6.03 -6.24
CA SER A 352 1.76 -6.01 -5.74
C SER A 352 1.66 -6.79 -4.42
N PHE A 353 2.30 -7.96 -4.38
CA PHE A 353 2.39 -8.81 -3.20
C PHE A 353 3.24 -8.18 -2.09
N TYR A 354 4.32 -7.47 -2.43
CA TYR A 354 5.19 -6.78 -1.48
C TYR A 354 4.45 -5.67 -0.74
N GLU A 355 3.76 -4.81 -1.49
CA GLU A 355 2.94 -3.75 -0.91
C GLU A 355 1.86 -4.37 -0.03
N GLU A 356 1.22 -5.46 -0.43
CA GLU A 356 0.25 -6.16 0.41
C GLU A 356 0.87 -6.78 1.67
N LEU A 357 2.06 -7.38 1.56
CA LEU A 357 2.78 -7.95 2.69
C LEU A 357 3.10 -6.87 3.75
N LEU A 358 3.38 -5.64 3.30
CA LEU A 358 3.65 -4.49 4.17
C LEU A 358 2.40 -3.69 4.58
N THR A 359 1.28 -3.76 3.85
CA THR A 359 0.07 -2.96 4.13
C THR A 359 -1.09 -3.76 4.72
N ARG A 360 -1.12 -5.10 4.55
CA ARG A 360 -2.19 -5.98 5.06
C ARG A 360 -1.66 -6.91 6.16
N ASP A 361 -1.88 -6.47 7.37
CA ASP A 361 -1.00 -6.73 8.53
C ASP A 361 -1.16 -8.07 9.23
N TYR A 362 -2.04 -8.95 8.77
CA TYR A 362 -2.44 -10.10 9.60
C TYR A 362 -2.39 -11.44 8.90
N PHE A 363 -2.56 -11.52 7.57
CA PHE A 363 -2.77 -12.83 6.94
C PHE A 363 -1.50 -13.66 6.83
N PHE A 364 -0.35 -13.02 6.63
CA PHE A 364 0.91 -13.72 6.34
C PHE A 364 1.81 -13.88 7.57
N LEU A 365 1.52 -13.17 8.68
CA LEU A 365 2.25 -13.35 9.94
C LEU A 365 1.63 -14.46 10.77
N PHE A 366 2.43 -15.49 10.97
CA PHE A 366 2.10 -16.67 11.75
C PHE A 366 2.99 -16.71 12.99
N PRO A 367 2.51 -17.29 14.11
CA PRO A 367 3.36 -17.54 15.28
C PRO A 367 4.61 -18.29 14.84
N PRO A 368 5.83 -17.83 15.16
CA PRO A 368 7.05 -18.49 14.68
C PRO A 368 7.15 -19.96 15.12
N GLU A 369 6.47 -20.34 16.18
CA GLU A 369 6.36 -21.71 16.68
C GLU A 369 5.56 -22.63 15.74
N ILE A 370 4.58 -22.12 14.98
CA ILE A 370 3.82 -22.94 14.00
C ILE A 370 4.70 -23.34 12.81
N LEU A 371 5.69 -22.51 12.45
CA LEU A 371 6.61 -22.75 11.34
C LEU A 371 7.58 -23.91 11.60
N LYS A 372 7.65 -24.37 12.86
CA LYS A 372 8.46 -25.50 13.32
C LYS A 372 7.66 -26.80 13.36
N GLN A 373 6.34 -26.75 13.20
CA GLN A 373 5.47 -27.91 13.35
C GLN A 373 5.41 -28.78 12.09
N HIS A 374 4.71 -29.90 12.21
CA HIS A 374 4.39 -30.77 11.09
C HIS A 374 3.45 -30.08 10.09
N THR A 375 3.60 -30.40 8.80
CA THR A 375 2.85 -29.78 7.68
C THR A 375 1.33 -29.80 7.91
N LEU A 376 0.77 -30.91 8.40
CA LEU A 376 -0.68 -31.01 8.66
C LEU A 376 -1.15 -30.06 9.77
N VAL A 377 -0.33 -29.83 10.80
CA VAL A 377 -0.66 -28.89 11.89
C VAL A 377 -0.62 -27.46 11.36
N PHE A 378 0.39 -27.14 10.55
CA PHE A 378 0.47 -25.84 9.87
C PHE A 378 -0.73 -25.59 8.97
N GLN A 379 -1.10 -26.56 8.11
CA GLN A 379 -2.27 -26.46 7.23
C GLN A 379 -3.57 -26.31 8.02
N MET A 380 -3.74 -27.04 9.12
CA MET A 380 -4.90 -26.90 10.00
C MET A 380 -4.98 -25.52 10.63
N TYR A 381 -3.85 -24.98 11.12
CA TYR A 381 -3.77 -23.61 11.64
C TYR A 381 -4.12 -22.58 10.55
N SER A 382 -3.53 -22.69 9.36
CA SER A 382 -3.85 -21.84 8.19
C SER A 382 -5.34 -21.87 7.85
N PHE A 383 -5.95 -23.06 7.89
CA PHE A 383 -7.37 -23.21 7.64
C PHE A 383 -8.23 -22.53 8.71
N PHE A 384 -7.87 -22.64 9.99
CA PHE A 384 -8.59 -21.94 11.06
C PHE A 384 -8.43 -20.43 10.98
N ARG A 385 -7.26 -19.91 10.58
CA ARG A 385 -7.06 -18.48 10.31
C ARG A 385 -8.07 -17.94 9.30
N SER A 386 -8.39 -18.70 8.26
CA SER A 386 -9.37 -18.31 7.24
C SER A 386 -10.82 -18.61 7.65
N ARG A 387 -11.10 -19.76 8.28
CA ARG A 387 -12.46 -20.20 8.61
C ARG A 387 -13.05 -19.49 9.84
N MET A 388 -12.24 -19.23 10.85
CA MET A 388 -12.69 -18.61 12.11
C MET A 388 -12.84 -17.10 12.04
N VAL A 389 -12.72 -16.51 10.84
CA VAL A 389 -12.95 -15.09 10.64
C VAL A 389 -14.39 -14.76 11.05
N ARG A 390 -14.53 -13.94 12.11
CA ARG A 390 -15.82 -13.53 12.73
C ARG A 390 -16.60 -14.66 13.41
N ARG A 391 -15.98 -15.81 13.69
CA ARG A 391 -16.58 -16.89 14.48
C ARG A 391 -15.82 -17.03 15.80
N HIS A 392 -16.54 -17.08 16.92
CA HIS A 392 -15.91 -17.29 18.23
C HIS A 392 -15.79 -18.78 18.58
N THR A 393 -16.76 -19.58 18.13
CA THR A 393 -16.78 -21.03 18.28
C THR A 393 -17.25 -21.70 16.98
N ASP A 394 -16.74 -22.88 16.68
CA ASP A 394 -17.20 -23.76 15.59
C ASP A 394 -16.99 -25.22 16.02
N SER A 395 -17.68 -26.15 15.37
CA SER A 395 -17.46 -27.59 15.57
C SER A 395 -17.38 -28.28 14.22
N MET A 396 -16.49 -29.26 14.09
CA MET A 396 -16.31 -29.99 12.85
C MET A 396 -15.81 -31.41 13.09
N LEU A 397 -16.14 -32.29 12.17
CA LEU A 397 -15.59 -33.64 12.13
C LEU A 397 -14.20 -33.62 11.50
N LEU A 398 -13.32 -34.49 11.98
CA LEU A 398 -11.99 -34.65 11.40
C LEU A 398 -12.10 -35.15 9.93
N SER A 399 -13.15 -35.91 9.59
CA SER A 399 -13.43 -36.31 8.19
C SER A 399 -13.74 -35.13 7.27
N GLU A 400 -14.45 -34.11 7.76
CA GLU A 400 -14.67 -32.85 7.03
C GLU A 400 -13.33 -32.14 6.84
N LEU A 401 -12.50 -32.06 7.89
CA LEU A 401 -11.16 -31.47 7.80
C LEU A 401 -10.29 -32.18 6.76
N ASN A 402 -10.34 -33.51 6.68
CA ASN A 402 -9.59 -34.25 5.65
C ASN A 402 -10.00 -33.82 4.23
N GLN A 403 -11.30 -33.67 3.97
CA GLN A 403 -11.79 -33.23 2.66
C GLN A 403 -11.43 -31.77 2.32
N LYS A 404 -11.17 -30.93 3.33
CA LYS A 404 -10.78 -29.53 3.12
C LYS A 404 -9.28 -29.36 3.00
N LEU A 405 -8.49 -30.09 3.78
CA LEU A 405 -7.04 -29.94 3.89
C LEU A 405 -6.28 -30.87 2.93
N ALA A 406 -6.71 -32.12 2.81
CA ALA A 406 -5.88 -33.19 2.27
C ALA A 406 -6.67 -34.28 1.52
N ARG A 407 -7.47 -33.88 0.51
CA ARG A 407 -8.32 -34.80 -0.28
C ARG A 407 -7.59 -36.02 -0.88
N ASN A 408 -6.29 -35.89 -1.12
CA ASN A 408 -5.46 -36.94 -1.72
C ASN A 408 -4.86 -37.90 -0.67
N ILE A 409 -5.06 -37.66 0.62
CA ILE A 409 -4.56 -38.51 1.71
C ILE A 409 -5.73 -39.37 2.22
N GLU A 410 -5.48 -40.68 2.33
CA GLU A 410 -6.45 -41.61 2.92
C GLU A 410 -6.76 -41.22 4.36
N TRP A 411 -8.04 -41.33 4.73
CA TRP A 411 -8.55 -41.05 6.07
C TRP A 411 -7.68 -41.62 7.20
N ARG A 412 -7.35 -42.92 7.14
CA ARG A 412 -6.58 -43.61 8.20
C ARG A 412 -5.22 -42.99 8.44
N ARG A 413 -4.53 -42.61 7.37
CA ARG A 413 -3.21 -41.99 7.46
C ARG A 413 -3.32 -40.55 7.96
N PHE A 414 -4.28 -39.79 7.44
CA PHE A 414 -4.53 -38.42 7.85
C PHE A 414 -4.88 -38.34 9.34
N SER A 415 -5.82 -39.16 9.81
CA SER A 415 -6.24 -39.16 11.21
C SER A 415 -5.12 -39.61 12.15
N MET A 416 -4.40 -40.68 11.82
CA MET A 416 -3.26 -41.15 12.61
C MET A 416 -2.15 -40.09 12.72
N ASP A 417 -1.74 -39.48 11.61
CA ASP A 417 -0.67 -38.50 11.61
C ASP A 417 -1.09 -37.21 12.32
N LEU A 418 -2.28 -36.67 12.05
CA LEU A 418 -2.75 -35.42 12.67
C LEU A 418 -3.03 -35.59 14.17
N ILE A 419 -3.71 -36.65 14.59
CA ILE A 419 -3.99 -36.89 16.01
C ILE A 419 -2.70 -37.13 16.80
N ARG A 420 -1.71 -37.85 16.25
CA ARG A 420 -0.40 -38.02 16.90
C ARG A 420 0.28 -36.69 17.15
N GLU A 421 0.30 -35.80 16.16
CA GLU A 421 0.93 -34.48 16.31
C GLU A 421 0.15 -33.57 17.28
N LEU A 422 -1.19 -33.64 17.28
CA LEU A 422 -2.01 -32.87 18.24
C LEU A 422 -1.89 -33.39 19.67
N LYS A 423 -1.83 -34.71 19.87
CA LYS A 423 -1.54 -35.29 21.19
C LYS A 423 -0.17 -34.87 21.71
N ARG A 424 0.84 -34.79 20.82
CA ARG A 424 2.16 -34.25 21.20
C ARG A 424 2.09 -32.78 21.65
N LEU A 425 1.25 -31.97 21.00
CA LEU A 425 1.05 -30.56 21.36
C LEU A 425 0.14 -30.33 22.57
N SER A 426 -0.64 -31.35 22.97
CA SER A 426 -1.50 -31.31 24.14
C SER A 426 -0.70 -31.38 25.46
N ASP A 427 0.56 -31.82 25.42
CA ASP A 427 1.43 -32.00 26.60
C ASP A 427 0.76 -32.83 27.72
N GLY A 428 -0.01 -33.86 27.34
CA GLY A 428 -0.67 -34.77 28.28
C GLY A 428 -1.96 -34.23 28.93
N LYS A 429 -2.54 -33.13 28.40
CA LYS A 429 -3.82 -32.58 28.90
C LYS A 429 -5.02 -33.34 28.32
N GLY A 430 -5.33 -34.49 28.92
CA GLY A 430 -6.51 -35.29 28.57
C GLY A 430 -6.29 -36.80 28.72
N THR A 431 -7.23 -37.57 28.20
CA THR A 431 -7.16 -39.02 27.98
C THR A 431 -7.01 -39.32 26.49
N ASP A 432 -6.85 -40.61 26.14
CA ASP A 432 -6.72 -41.01 24.73
C ASP A 432 -7.96 -40.73 23.89
N ASP A 433 -9.13 -40.72 24.52
CA ASP A 433 -10.44 -40.49 23.89
C ASP A 433 -10.91 -39.04 23.97
N PHE A 434 -10.29 -38.23 24.84
CA PHE A 434 -10.64 -36.83 25.04
C PHE A 434 -9.41 -36.02 25.41
N PHE A 435 -9.00 -35.07 24.57
CA PHE A 435 -7.87 -34.20 24.90
C PHE A 435 -8.04 -32.79 24.37
N VAL A 436 -7.36 -31.85 25.01
CA VAL A 436 -7.40 -30.43 24.66
C VAL A 436 -6.05 -29.98 24.15
N VAL A 437 -6.04 -29.12 23.14
CA VAL A 437 -4.81 -28.54 22.60
C VAL A 437 -5.02 -27.05 22.34
N ASN A 438 -4.06 -26.24 22.77
CA ASN A 438 -4.02 -24.83 22.40
C ASN A 438 -3.15 -24.68 21.15
N LEU A 439 -3.81 -24.44 20.02
CA LEU A 439 -3.15 -24.18 18.74
C LEU A 439 -2.93 -22.66 18.57
N TRP A 440 -2.15 -22.08 19.48
CA TRP A 440 -1.76 -20.67 19.52
C TRP A 440 -2.96 -19.71 19.40
N GLY A 441 -3.94 -19.87 20.28
CA GLY A 441 -5.16 -19.07 20.38
C GLY A 441 -6.42 -19.79 19.87
N TYR A 442 -6.26 -20.83 19.06
CA TYR A 442 -7.36 -21.76 18.76
C TYR A 442 -7.35 -22.92 19.76
N HIS A 443 -8.24 -22.86 20.74
CA HIS A 443 -8.42 -23.91 21.73
C HIS A 443 -9.29 -25.01 21.13
N LEU A 444 -8.69 -26.17 20.90
CA LEU A 444 -9.37 -27.33 20.35
C LEU A 444 -9.69 -28.31 21.47
N THR A 445 -10.90 -28.85 21.42
CA THR A 445 -11.31 -30.01 22.22
C THR A 445 -11.58 -31.14 21.23
N ILE A 446 -10.83 -32.23 21.37
CA ILE A 446 -10.94 -33.38 20.48
C ILE A 446 -11.54 -34.55 21.25
N GLU A 447 -12.67 -35.06 20.75
CA GLU A 447 -13.37 -36.21 21.29
C GLU A 447 -13.42 -37.34 20.25
N THR A 448 -13.00 -38.54 20.64
CA THR A 448 -13.01 -39.72 19.78
C THR A 448 -14.42 -40.31 19.74
N MET A 449 -14.98 -40.46 18.53
CA MET A 449 -16.27 -41.13 18.34
C MET A 449 -16.05 -42.63 18.13
N ILE A 450 -16.46 -43.42 19.12
CA ILE A 450 -16.32 -44.88 19.11
C ILE A 450 -17.69 -45.51 18.89
N GLU A 451 -17.79 -46.40 17.90
CA GLU A 451 -18.96 -47.23 17.66
C GLU A 451 -18.52 -48.68 17.47
N ASN A 452 -19.10 -49.63 18.21
CA ASN A 452 -18.73 -51.04 18.17
C ASN A 452 -17.21 -51.32 18.34
N ASP A 453 -16.59 -50.70 19.35
CA ASP A 453 -15.14 -50.76 19.64
C ASP A 453 -14.23 -50.33 18.47
N LYS A 454 -14.76 -49.58 17.51
CA LYS A 454 -14.00 -49.01 16.40
C LYS A 454 -14.11 -47.49 16.41
N VAL A 455 -12.98 -46.83 16.19
CA VAL A 455 -12.95 -45.38 15.99
C VAL A 455 -13.56 -45.06 14.65
N MET A 456 -14.71 -44.38 14.67
CA MET A 456 -15.44 -43.95 13.48
C MET A 456 -14.92 -42.61 12.98
N ASP A 457 -14.86 -41.62 13.88
CA ASP A 457 -14.41 -40.26 13.58
C ASP A 457 -13.92 -39.55 14.85
N TYR A 458 -13.50 -38.30 14.72
CA TYR A 458 -13.19 -37.41 15.84
C TYR A 458 -13.97 -36.11 15.70
N GLN A 459 -14.64 -35.69 16.77
CA GLN A 459 -15.25 -34.38 16.86
C GLN A 459 -14.21 -33.37 17.34
N ILE A 460 -14.11 -32.24 16.65
CA ILE A 460 -13.17 -31.16 16.96
C ILE A 460 -13.99 -29.90 17.22
N ASP A 461 -14.12 -29.56 18.49
CA ASP A 461 -14.73 -28.31 18.92
C ASP A 461 -13.65 -27.23 19.06
N ILE A 462 -13.91 -26.08 18.47
CA ILE A 462 -12.92 -25.03 18.29
C ILE A 462 -13.43 -23.77 18.98
N LYS A 463 -12.63 -23.24 19.88
CA LYS A 463 -12.87 -21.96 20.55
C LYS A 463 -11.73 -21.00 20.24
N CYS A 464 -12.06 -19.86 19.65
CA CYS A 464 -11.10 -18.84 19.22
C CYS A 464 -10.90 -17.81 20.33
N ASP A 465 -9.72 -17.80 20.94
CA ASP A 465 -9.26 -16.69 21.78
C ASP A 465 -8.55 -15.64 20.92
N VAL A 466 -9.29 -14.56 20.71
CA VAL A 466 -8.95 -13.44 19.86
C VAL A 466 -7.67 -12.73 20.31
N GLU A 467 -7.49 -12.56 21.62
CA GLU A 467 -6.33 -11.84 22.16
C GLU A 467 -5.08 -12.72 22.11
N GLU A 468 -5.25 -14.01 22.36
CA GLU A 468 -4.15 -14.96 22.35
C GLU A 468 -3.58 -15.19 20.94
N VAL A 469 -4.44 -15.28 19.91
CA VAL A 469 -4.00 -15.35 18.50
C VAL A 469 -3.13 -14.14 18.13
N LEU A 470 -3.49 -12.92 18.59
CA LEU A 470 -2.68 -11.72 18.35
C LEU A 470 -1.35 -11.75 19.08
N ARG A 471 -1.37 -12.19 20.34
CA ARG A 471 -0.18 -12.27 21.18
C ARG A 471 0.86 -13.20 20.60
N TYR A 472 0.46 -14.41 20.19
CA TYR A 472 1.39 -15.37 19.59
C TYR A 472 1.88 -14.96 18.20
N SER A 473 1.09 -14.19 17.46
CA SER A 473 1.52 -13.61 16.18
C SER A 473 2.53 -12.46 16.35
N ARG A 474 2.99 -12.17 17.59
CA ARG A 474 3.94 -11.11 17.96
C ARG A 474 3.50 -9.70 17.54
N ALA A 475 2.19 -9.45 17.53
CA ALA A 475 1.64 -8.12 17.25
C ALA A 475 1.84 -7.17 18.45
N ARG A 476 2.36 -5.94 18.23
CA ARG A 476 2.42 -4.90 19.26
C ARG A 476 0.99 -4.45 19.64
N THR A 477 0.64 -4.57 20.92
CA THR A 477 -0.68 -4.22 21.48
C THR A 477 -0.81 -2.72 21.70
N THR A 478 -1.12 -1.95 20.66
CA THR A 478 -1.46 -0.51 20.82
C THR A 478 -2.74 -0.18 20.06
N ASN A 479 -3.91 -0.60 20.58
CA ASN A 479 -5.24 0.05 20.42
C ASN A 479 -6.27 -0.72 21.26
N ALA A 480 -6.47 -0.30 22.50
CA ALA A 480 -7.67 -0.62 23.24
C ALA A 480 -8.86 0.15 22.62
N GLY A 481 -9.82 -0.52 21.97
CA GLY A 481 -11.11 0.12 21.65
C GLY A 481 -11.89 -0.35 20.42
N LYS A 482 -11.33 -1.11 19.47
CA LYS A 482 -12.08 -1.56 18.27
C LYS A 482 -12.57 -3.01 18.41
N ARG A 483 -13.64 -3.19 19.19
CA ARG A 483 -14.20 -4.50 19.59
C ARG A 483 -15.06 -5.25 18.54
N ASN A 484 -15.29 -4.71 17.34
CA ASN A 484 -16.28 -5.27 16.39
C ASN A 484 -15.68 -5.84 15.08
N MET A 485 -14.38 -6.04 15.01
CA MET A 485 -13.73 -6.76 13.91
C MET A 485 -12.95 -7.93 14.50
N ALA A 486 -12.70 -8.97 13.69
CA ALA A 486 -11.73 -10.01 14.04
C ALA A 486 -10.46 -9.35 14.63
N PRO A 487 -9.78 -9.97 15.61
CA PRO A 487 -8.66 -9.36 16.33
C PRO A 487 -7.66 -8.78 15.34
N THR A 488 -7.58 -7.46 15.18
CA THR A 488 -6.69 -6.85 14.18
C THR A 488 -6.30 -5.42 14.57
N LEU A 489 -5.00 -5.19 14.69
CA LEU A 489 -4.29 -3.95 15.08
C LEU A 489 -3.28 -3.52 14.00
N PRO A 490 -3.33 -2.28 13.45
CA PRO A 490 -2.65 -1.91 12.21
C PRO A 490 -1.13 -2.04 12.26
N ASN A 491 -0.51 -2.25 11.10
CA ASN A 491 0.93 -2.33 10.89
C ASN A 491 1.58 -1.13 11.57
N PRO A 492 2.67 -1.34 12.31
CA PRO A 492 3.52 -0.22 12.70
C PRO A 492 4.00 0.59 11.48
N LEU A 493 4.13 0.01 10.28
CA LEU A 493 4.48 0.72 9.04
C LEU A 493 3.30 1.49 8.41
N ARG A 494 2.05 1.11 8.70
CA ARG A 494 0.83 1.60 8.05
C ARG A 494 0.37 2.94 8.61
N ASN A 495 0.62 3.19 9.89
CA ASN A 495 0.27 4.47 10.51
C ASN A 495 1.15 5.63 10.01
N GLU A 496 2.25 5.35 9.31
CA GLU A 496 3.25 6.36 8.94
C GLU A 496 3.70 6.32 7.47
N MET A 497 3.18 5.38 6.65
CA MET A 497 3.15 5.57 5.19
C MET A 497 2.13 6.66 4.86
N VAL A 498 2.47 7.87 5.27
CA VAL A 498 1.80 9.10 4.91
C VAL A 498 1.94 9.19 3.39
N THR A 499 0.83 9.03 2.69
CA THR A 499 0.85 9.24 1.23
C THR A 499 1.41 10.63 0.94
N ARG A 500 2.10 10.81 -0.20
CA ARG A 500 2.69 12.11 -0.59
C ARG A 500 1.71 13.29 -0.44
N GLN A 501 0.40 13.02 -0.59
CA GLN A 501 -0.69 13.97 -0.34
C GLN A 501 -0.85 14.37 1.13
N GLN A 502 -0.79 13.41 2.06
CA GLN A 502 -0.86 13.68 3.49
C GLN A 502 0.43 14.33 4.02
N LEU A 503 1.59 14.07 3.41
CA LEU A 503 2.87 14.73 3.71
C LEU A 503 2.86 16.19 3.24
N GLU A 504 2.27 16.46 2.08
CA GLU A 504 2.02 17.83 1.60
C GLU A 504 1.01 18.57 2.51
N GLU A 505 -0.05 17.91 2.98
CA GLU A 505 -1.01 18.47 3.94
C GLU A 505 -0.38 18.77 5.31
N LEU A 506 0.43 17.86 5.85
CA LEU A 506 1.16 18.08 7.12
C LEU A 506 2.24 19.15 7.00
N SER A 507 2.92 19.25 5.84
CA SER A 507 3.88 20.32 5.59
C SER A 507 3.22 21.70 5.56
N GLY A 508 1.98 21.79 5.06
CA GLY A 508 1.20 23.02 5.08
C GLY A 508 0.69 23.42 6.48
N ILE A 509 0.59 22.48 7.41
CA ILE A 509 0.20 22.72 8.81
C ILE A 509 1.41 23.16 9.65
N ILE A 510 2.59 22.55 9.42
CA ILE A 510 3.82 22.90 10.14
C ILE A 510 4.35 24.29 9.75
N ASP A 511 4.06 24.76 8.54
CA ASP A 511 4.39 26.13 8.10
C ASP A 511 3.46 27.20 8.72
N GLY A 512 2.46 26.81 9.53
CA GLY A 512 1.49 27.72 10.15
C GLY A 512 1.76 28.11 11.61
N GLU A 513 2.59 27.36 12.36
CA GLU A 513 2.73 27.55 13.82
C GLU A 513 4.13 27.95 14.33
N PHE A 514 5.13 28.09 13.45
CA PHE A 514 6.43 28.64 13.82
C PHE A 514 6.80 29.77 12.87
N GLU A 515 7.34 30.87 13.41
CA GLU A 515 7.93 31.94 12.59
C GLU A 515 8.82 31.32 11.51
N PRO A 516 8.68 31.77 10.25
CA PRO A 516 9.31 31.09 9.13
C PRO A 516 10.83 31.15 9.31
N ILE A 517 11.43 30.01 9.68
CA ILE A 517 12.81 29.73 9.32
C ILE A 517 12.84 29.96 7.82
N GLN A 518 13.58 30.97 7.36
CA GLN A 518 13.70 31.33 5.96
C GLN A 518 14.21 30.11 5.17
N ARG A 519 13.29 29.25 4.74
CA ARG A 519 13.56 28.17 3.80
C ARG A 519 13.91 28.87 2.50
N LYS A 520 15.15 28.64 2.04
CA LYS A 520 15.61 29.11 0.73
C LYS A 520 14.57 28.68 -0.31
N ALA A 521 14.08 29.65 -1.09
CA ALA A 521 13.06 29.41 -2.10
C ALA A 521 13.40 28.18 -2.96
N PRO A 522 12.42 27.30 -3.25
CA PRO A 522 12.65 26.17 -4.15
C PRO A 522 13.14 26.72 -5.49
N SER A 523 14.24 26.14 -5.99
CA SER A 523 14.87 26.54 -7.25
C SER A 523 13.85 26.52 -8.40
N PRO A 524 13.84 27.55 -9.28
CA PRO A 524 12.84 27.67 -10.33
C PRO A 524 12.85 26.42 -11.22
N ARG A 525 11.69 25.79 -11.38
CA ARG A 525 11.47 24.81 -12.46
C ARG A 525 11.58 25.58 -13.77
N GLY A 526 12.44 25.14 -14.69
CA GLY A 526 12.54 25.74 -16.02
C GLY A 526 11.22 25.59 -16.77
N ASN A 527 11.00 26.44 -17.78
CA ASN A 527 9.74 26.56 -18.54
C ASN A 527 9.25 25.24 -19.19
N LEU A 528 10.11 24.23 -19.26
CA LEU A 528 9.88 22.95 -19.94
C LEU A 528 9.93 21.76 -18.96
N GLY A 529 9.60 21.97 -17.68
CA GLY A 529 9.43 20.89 -16.69
C GLY A 529 10.72 20.28 -16.11
N ARG A 530 11.89 20.74 -16.59
CA ARG A 530 13.22 20.28 -16.14
C ARG A 530 13.64 20.93 -14.82
N ARG A 531 14.43 20.19 -14.02
CA ARG A 531 15.13 20.75 -12.86
C ARG A 531 16.38 21.47 -13.37
N VAL A 532 16.35 22.79 -13.32
CA VAL A 532 17.47 23.65 -13.72
C VAL A 532 18.09 24.24 -12.45
N LYS A 533 19.37 23.98 -12.22
CA LYS A 533 20.14 24.64 -11.15
C LYS A 533 21.04 25.68 -11.79
N GLN A 534 20.54 26.91 -11.84
CA GLN A 534 21.32 28.05 -12.26
C GLN A 534 22.21 28.53 -11.12
N ARG A 535 23.52 28.54 -11.33
CA ARG A 535 24.51 29.21 -10.47
C ARG A 535 25.08 30.41 -11.22
N LYS A 536 25.92 31.20 -10.56
CA LYS A 536 26.51 32.42 -11.12
C LYS A 536 27.33 32.19 -12.41
N HIS A 537 28.07 31.09 -12.47
CA HIS A 537 29.01 30.80 -13.57
C HIS A 537 28.69 29.53 -14.37
N LEU A 538 27.71 28.73 -13.91
CA LEU A 538 27.32 27.47 -14.53
C LEU A 538 25.83 27.18 -14.34
N VAL A 539 25.22 26.54 -15.32
CA VAL A 539 23.84 26.03 -15.24
C VAL A 539 23.86 24.52 -15.40
N GLU A 540 23.30 23.80 -14.43
CA GLU A 540 23.08 22.34 -14.53
C GLU A 540 21.62 22.09 -14.94
N ILE A 541 21.42 21.41 -16.06
CA ILE A 541 20.12 21.01 -16.59
C ILE A 541 19.99 19.50 -16.40
N ASN A 542 19.08 19.08 -15.53
CA ASN A 542 18.81 17.66 -15.29
C ASN A 542 17.58 17.22 -16.09
N ALA A 543 17.79 16.28 -17.02
CA ALA A 543 16.75 15.64 -17.82
C ALA A 543 16.82 14.12 -17.58
N ASP A 544 16.03 13.65 -16.60
CA ASP A 544 15.86 12.25 -16.15
C ASP A 544 17.14 11.41 -16.02
N GLU A 545 17.71 10.95 -17.13
CA GLU A 545 18.90 10.08 -17.18
C GLU A 545 20.22 10.84 -17.46
N ILE A 546 20.17 12.12 -17.87
CA ILE A 546 21.37 12.91 -18.24
C ILE A 546 21.38 14.26 -17.49
N THR A 547 22.56 14.61 -16.96
CA THR A 547 22.86 15.95 -16.42
C THR A 547 23.78 16.69 -17.38
N ILE A 548 23.32 17.81 -17.92
CA ILE A 548 24.12 18.67 -18.81
C ILE A 548 24.52 19.93 -18.08
N THR A 549 25.80 20.28 -18.14
CA THR A 549 26.32 21.50 -17.52
C THR A 549 26.72 22.50 -18.62
N LEU A 550 26.18 23.71 -18.55
CA LEU A 550 26.47 24.81 -19.47
C LEU A 550 27.22 25.92 -18.73
N SER A 551 28.20 26.53 -19.40
CA SER A 551 28.97 27.69 -18.91
C SER A 551 29.20 28.70 -20.05
N LYS A 552 29.67 29.92 -19.73
CA LYS A 552 30.15 30.87 -20.74
C LYS A 552 31.35 30.36 -21.57
N TYR A 553 32.02 29.32 -21.07
CA TYR A 553 33.17 28.69 -21.71
C TYR A 553 32.79 27.45 -22.55
N THR A 554 31.50 27.11 -22.64
CA THR A 554 31.03 25.98 -23.44
C THR A 554 31.23 26.28 -24.94
N SER A 555 31.91 25.38 -25.66
CA SER A 555 32.15 25.53 -27.10
C SER A 555 30.85 25.41 -27.91
N PRO A 556 30.76 26.05 -29.09
CA PRO A 556 29.57 25.97 -29.94
C PRO A 556 29.21 24.52 -30.32
N GLU A 557 30.21 23.67 -30.57
CA GLU A 557 30.02 22.25 -30.87
C GLU A 557 29.50 21.45 -29.67
N ALA A 558 29.92 21.77 -28.45
CA ALA A 558 29.41 21.14 -27.23
C ALA A 558 27.98 21.60 -26.92
N LEU A 559 27.67 22.87 -27.22
CA LEU A 559 26.33 23.42 -27.10
C LEU A 559 25.36 22.74 -28.08
N GLU A 560 25.74 22.56 -29.34
CA GLU A 560 24.90 21.86 -30.33
C GLU A 560 24.64 20.39 -29.96
N ARG A 561 25.66 19.68 -29.47
CA ARG A 561 25.50 18.31 -28.94
C ARG A 561 24.54 18.28 -27.75
N SER A 562 24.66 19.24 -26.84
CA SER A 562 23.80 19.36 -25.67
C SER A 562 22.34 19.64 -26.04
N ILE A 563 22.10 20.55 -26.98
CA ILE A 563 20.74 20.87 -27.47
C ILE A 563 20.11 19.64 -28.15
N THR A 564 20.89 18.93 -28.96
CA THR A 564 20.43 17.71 -29.65
C THR A 564 20.06 16.61 -28.67
N ALA A 565 20.90 16.37 -27.65
CA ALA A 565 20.62 15.40 -26.59
C ALA A 565 19.38 15.78 -25.77
N LEU A 566 19.23 17.06 -25.40
CA LEU A 566 18.06 17.53 -24.67
C LEU A 566 16.78 17.42 -25.50
N SER A 567 16.84 17.68 -26.81
CA SER A 567 15.70 17.57 -27.72
C SER A 567 15.23 16.13 -27.86
N ALA A 568 16.16 15.20 -28.05
CA ALA A 568 15.85 13.78 -28.15
C ALA A 568 15.25 13.21 -26.85
N MET A 569 15.78 13.61 -25.69
CA MET A 569 15.36 13.07 -24.39
C MET A 569 14.03 13.67 -23.89
N THR A 570 13.76 14.94 -24.18
CA THR A 570 12.58 15.63 -23.64
C THR A 570 11.39 15.69 -24.62
N GLY A 571 11.61 15.30 -25.89
CA GLY A 571 10.58 15.38 -26.93
C GLY A 571 10.18 16.81 -27.33
N HIS A 572 10.89 17.83 -26.84
CA HIS A 572 10.68 19.21 -27.24
C HIS A 572 11.45 19.57 -28.51
N THR A 573 10.96 20.56 -29.26
CA THR A 573 11.57 20.98 -30.53
C THR A 573 12.96 21.57 -30.31
N TYR A 574 13.87 21.29 -31.25
CA TYR A 574 15.25 21.79 -31.23
C TYR A 574 15.31 23.32 -31.07
N ALA A 575 14.41 24.06 -31.74
CA ALA A 575 14.34 25.51 -31.67
C ALA A 575 14.05 26.02 -30.25
N SER A 576 13.10 25.41 -29.53
CA SER A 576 12.72 25.83 -28.19
C SER A 576 13.84 25.60 -27.17
N ILE A 577 14.56 24.47 -27.29
CA ILE A 577 15.69 24.17 -26.41
C ILE A 577 16.89 25.06 -26.73
N LYS A 578 17.14 25.34 -28.01
CA LYS A 578 18.21 26.26 -28.42
C LYS A 578 18.00 27.65 -27.82
N GLU A 579 16.77 28.15 -27.87
CA GLU A 579 16.41 29.45 -27.29
C GLU A 579 16.63 29.47 -25.78
N GLU A 580 16.16 28.44 -25.08
CA GLU A 580 16.31 28.32 -23.62
C GLU A 580 17.78 28.16 -23.18
N CYS A 581 18.57 27.32 -23.86
CA CYS A 581 20.00 27.16 -23.57
C CYS A 581 20.78 28.45 -23.83
N SER A 582 20.41 29.21 -24.87
CA SER A 582 21.03 30.50 -25.18
C SER A 582 20.70 31.53 -24.10
N GLU A 583 19.43 31.58 -23.65
CA GLU A 583 18.99 32.47 -22.57
C GLU A 583 19.71 32.16 -21.25
N TYR A 584 19.92 30.88 -20.92
CA TYR A 584 20.70 30.49 -19.74
C TYR A 584 22.16 30.93 -19.85
N ILE A 585 22.79 30.75 -21.01
CA ILE A 585 24.18 31.18 -21.22
C ILE A 585 24.30 32.70 -21.16
N GLU A 586 23.33 33.46 -21.66
CA GLU A 586 23.31 34.93 -21.55
C GLU A 586 23.31 35.40 -20.09
N LYS A 587 22.55 34.72 -19.22
CA LYS A 587 22.43 35.04 -17.79
C LYS A 587 23.64 34.62 -16.93
N LEU A 588 24.63 33.92 -17.49
CA LEU A 588 25.84 33.50 -16.77
C LEU A 588 26.93 34.57 -16.79
N ASP A 589 27.68 34.69 -15.69
CA ASP A 589 28.84 35.58 -15.60
C ASP A 589 30.14 34.87 -15.96
N TRP A 590 31.09 35.60 -16.55
CA TRP A 590 32.48 35.17 -16.68
C TRP A 590 33.15 34.99 -15.31
N LEU A 591 34.07 34.04 -15.20
CA LEU A 591 34.92 33.94 -14.02
C LEU A 591 35.89 35.13 -14.05
N ARG A 592 35.82 36.03 -13.07
CA ARG A 592 36.66 37.24 -13.02
C ARG A 592 37.64 37.20 -11.87
N VAL A 593 38.86 37.67 -12.12
CA VAL A 593 39.82 38.07 -11.09
C VAL A 593 39.93 39.58 -11.17
N GLU A 594 39.50 40.26 -10.10
CA GLU A 594 39.30 41.71 -10.10
C GLU A 594 38.33 42.11 -11.24
N ASP A 595 38.79 42.87 -12.24
CA ASP A 595 37.98 43.29 -13.39
C ASP A 595 38.23 42.49 -14.68
N HIS A 596 39.17 41.53 -14.68
CA HIS A 596 39.56 40.79 -15.87
C HIS A 596 38.92 39.38 -15.91
N PRO A 597 38.28 38.97 -17.02
CA PRO A 597 37.79 37.61 -17.19
C PRO A 597 38.96 36.64 -17.35
N VAL A 598 38.91 35.50 -16.66
CA VAL A 598 39.91 34.44 -16.78
C VAL A 598 39.77 33.79 -18.17
N PRO A 599 40.84 33.74 -18.99
CA PRO A 599 40.80 33.12 -20.31
C PRO A 599 40.54 31.61 -20.24
N TYR A 600 39.86 31.08 -21.25
CA TYR A 600 39.64 29.63 -21.39
C TYR A 600 40.97 28.86 -21.45
N GLU A 601 41.96 29.40 -22.15
CA GLU A 601 43.29 28.78 -22.27
C GLU A 601 43.97 28.55 -20.92
N THR A 602 43.82 29.49 -19.98
CA THR A 602 44.36 29.36 -18.62
C THR A 602 43.67 28.24 -17.85
N LEU A 603 42.34 28.11 -18.00
CA LEU A 603 41.57 27.02 -17.37
C LEU A 603 41.91 25.66 -17.99
N SER A 604 42.01 25.56 -19.33
CA SER A 604 42.36 24.32 -20.04
C SER A 604 43.76 23.84 -19.65
N LYS A 605 44.76 24.74 -19.68
CA LYS A 605 46.13 24.42 -19.26
C LYS A 605 46.18 23.93 -17.82
N THR A 606 45.39 24.50 -16.91
CA THR A 606 45.34 24.07 -15.51
C THR A 606 44.76 22.66 -15.36
N VAL A 607 43.71 22.33 -16.12
CA VAL A 607 43.12 20.98 -16.15
C VAL A 607 44.09 19.95 -16.74
N GLU A 608 44.72 20.29 -17.87
CA GLU A 608 45.71 19.43 -18.52
C GLU A 608 46.91 19.16 -17.59
N LEU A 609 47.44 20.19 -16.94
CA LEU A 609 48.55 20.04 -15.99
C LEU A 609 48.15 19.16 -14.81
N PHE A 610 46.95 19.33 -14.25
CA PHE A 610 46.49 18.50 -13.14
C PHE A 610 46.30 17.03 -13.55
N ASN A 611 45.61 16.77 -14.66
CA ASN A 611 45.33 15.42 -15.15
C ASN A 611 46.57 14.69 -15.66
N THR A 612 47.62 15.41 -16.10
CA THR A 612 48.90 14.81 -16.49
C THR A 612 49.74 14.39 -15.27
N HIS A 613 49.54 15.05 -14.12
CA HIS A 613 50.28 14.77 -12.89
C HIS A 613 49.57 13.78 -11.95
N ASN A 614 48.31 13.43 -12.21
CA ASN A 614 47.49 12.60 -11.32
C ASN A 614 46.76 11.50 -12.09
N ASP A 615 47.20 10.26 -11.94
CA ASP A 615 46.62 9.09 -12.63
C ASP A 615 45.37 8.54 -11.92
N ILE A 616 45.06 9.00 -10.69
CA ILE A 616 44.01 8.43 -9.84
C ILE A 616 42.72 9.24 -9.93
N LYS A 617 42.82 10.57 -9.98
CA LYS A 617 41.65 11.47 -9.99
C LYS A 617 41.59 12.34 -11.24
N HIS A 618 40.39 12.55 -11.75
CA HIS A 618 40.14 13.35 -12.94
C HIS A 618 39.45 14.67 -12.61
N LEU A 619 40.01 15.78 -13.11
CA LEU A 619 39.44 17.11 -13.01
C LEU A 619 38.84 17.53 -14.35
N THR A 620 37.56 17.93 -14.35
CA THR A 620 36.90 18.51 -15.53
C THR A 620 36.84 20.03 -15.44
N ILE A 621 36.69 20.70 -16.59
CA ILE A 621 36.63 22.16 -16.68
C ILE A 621 35.43 22.72 -15.89
N GLU A 622 34.29 22.03 -15.90
CA GLU A 622 33.09 22.46 -15.17
C GLU A 622 33.30 22.44 -13.65
N ARG A 623 34.01 21.41 -13.15
CA ARG A 623 34.37 21.30 -11.73
C ARG A 623 35.40 22.33 -11.34
N LEU A 624 36.37 22.61 -12.22
CA LEU A 624 37.33 23.69 -12.01
C LEU A 624 36.61 25.03 -11.89
N ILE A 625 35.69 25.37 -12.81
CA ILE A 625 34.91 26.61 -12.76
C ILE A 625 34.08 26.70 -11.47
N ALA A 626 33.42 25.61 -11.07
CA ALA A 626 32.64 25.55 -9.84
C ALA A 626 33.50 25.76 -8.58
N GLY A 627 34.70 25.17 -8.54
CA GLY A 627 35.63 25.28 -7.42
C GLY A 627 36.30 26.65 -7.32
N LEU A 628 36.75 27.20 -8.46
CA LEU A 628 37.40 28.52 -8.52
C LEU A 628 36.44 29.67 -8.20
N ALA A 629 35.14 29.50 -8.52
CA ALA A 629 34.10 30.47 -8.15
C ALA A 629 34.02 30.72 -6.63
N VAL A 630 34.34 29.71 -5.80
CA VAL A 630 34.30 29.79 -4.33
C VAL A 630 35.68 30.17 -3.76
N ARG A 631 36.77 29.78 -4.42
CA ARG A 631 38.15 29.95 -3.94
C ARG A 631 38.89 31.08 -4.65
N ARG A 632 38.50 32.34 -4.37
CA ARG A 632 39.05 33.55 -5.02
C ARG A 632 40.59 33.67 -4.95
N LYS A 633 41.21 33.25 -3.84
CA LYS A 633 42.69 33.28 -3.68
C LYS A 633 43.39 32.30 -4.63
N VAL A 634 42.84 31.10 -4.78
CA VAL A 634 43.35 30.07 -5.70
C VAL A 634 43.10 30.48 -7.15
N CYS A 635 41.93 31.06 -7.44
CA CYS A 635 41.61 31.63 -8.76
C CYS A 635 42.60 32.72 -9.17
N ARG A 636 42.97 33.64 -8.25
CA ARG A 636 43.99 34.66 -8.49
C ARG A 636 45.38 34.05 -8.75
N GLN A 637 45.79 33.06 -7.96
CA GLN A 637 47.07 32.37 -8.17
C GLN A 637 47.16 31.66 -9.52
N ILE A 638 46.07 31.00 -9.95
CA ILE A 638 46.00 30.36 -11.28
C ILE A 638 46.02 31.41 -12.40
N PHE A 639 45.34 32.54 -12.22
CA PHE A 639 45.37 33.65 -13.18
C PHE A 639 46.76 34.27 -13.32
N ASP A 640 47.47 34.44 -12.20
CA ASP A 640 48.85 34.97 -12.16
C ASP A 640 49.90 33.91 -12.59
N GLY A 641 49.50 32.67 -12.89
CA GLY A 641 50.38 31.59 -13.35
C GLY A 641 51.16 30.87 -12.23
N HIS A 642 50.80 31.08 -10.96
CA HIS A 642 51.46 30.48 -9.81
C HIS A 642 50.83 29.13 -9.42
N MET A 643 51.51 28.03 -9.73
CA MET A 643 51.07 26.65 -9.43
C MET A 643 51.80 26.07 -8.21
N ASN A 644 51.47 26.57 -7.02
CA ASN A 644 52.10 26.13 -5.76
C ASN A 644 51.38 24.91 -5.15
N GLU A 645 51.98 24.27 -4.14
CA GLU A 645 51.41 23.09 -3.44
C GLU A 645 49.98 23.34 -2.91
N MET A 646 49.69 24.57 -2.48
CA MET A 646 48.35 25.01 -2.07
C MET A 646 47.32 24.94 -3.22
N VAL A 647 47.73 25.25 -4.45
CA VAL A 647 46.88 25.19 -5.65
C VAL A 647 46.63 23.73 -6.02
N PHE A 648 47.66 22.88 -6.04
CA PHE A 648 47.50 21.45 -6.32
C PHE A 648 46.61 20.73 -5.30
N ARG A 649 46.78 21.02 -4.00
CA ARG A 649 45.88 20.50 -2.96
C ARG A 649 44.44 20.97 -3.17
N ALA A 650 44.26 22.22 -3.57
CA ALA A 650 42.93 22.74 -3.87
C ALA A 650 42.31 22.09 -5.11
N LEU A 651 43.09 21.77 -6.13
CA LEU A 651 42.63 21.06 -7.34
C LEU A 651 42.30 19.58 -7.04
N ASP A 652 43.08 18.92 -6.18
CA ASP A 652 42.83 17.54 -5.76
C ASP A 652 41.55 17.36 -4.93
N GLU A 653 41.14 18.40 -4.20
CA GLU A 653 39.84 18.46 -3.53
C GLU A 653 38.67 18.69 -4.50
N MET A 654 38.93 19.15 -5.73
CA MET A 654 37.90 19.41 -6.76
C MET A 654 37.73 18.23 -7.73
N ALA A 655 38.76 17.40 -7.89
CA ALA A 655 38.80 16.23 -8.76
C ALA A 655 38.02 15.03 -8.18
N ILE A 656 37.58 14.10 -9.03
CA ILE A 656 36.95 12.81 -8.63
C ILE A 656 37.96 11.70 -8.75
#